data_AF-A0A7W7YF51-F1
#
_entry.id   AF-A0A7W7YF51-F1
#
_cell.length_a   1.000
_cell.length_b   1.000
_cell.length_c   1.000
_cell.angle_alpha   90.00
_cell.angle_beta   90.00
_cell.angle_gamma   90.00
#
_symmetry.space_group_name_H-M   'P 1'
#
loop_
_entity.id
_entity.type
_entity.pdbx_description
1 polymer ?
#
loop_
_entity_poly.entity_id
_entity_poly.type
_entity_poly.pdbx_seq_one_letter_code
_entity_poly.pdbx_strand_id
1 'polypeptide(L)'
;MIPLDLSLSEVPGLPAHAARLLGKEGVKTAADVVWHMPFRHEDRRQMQALAFQAGLQPACHHVLVTKTGTKFFGGRSGVFEAVVQHATGLLGQQLTLKWWNMPFMSRVLAEGQELIVYGVIKDTKGRLSMAHPEYEIIKGGADDDAEQIHTGRITPVYRLRGSMTQKALRVAVWHVLQGLPDAFVEDLLPTPSAEGEFAGMSRAKALKEVHFPTSAESLEQAKRYLALEEFYGYQLRVARRKRQVIESGGRRQVGTGELLKDFFNELPFQLTAAQMRCLEEIHKDMASGNPMNRLLHGDVGSGKTVVAFAAMLRAVESGRQAVLMAPTQILAEQHARNARKWLEPLGLRVALRTGSKREDGEGLELMRGKRSSDKAEIVIGTHALLHDEELMHNTGIVVIDEQHKFGVAQRAKLIRKGDTPDVLVMTATPIPRTLTLTIYGDLEVSTIDQRPRDGVKIITKVRPKTKLKEAAKFLREQIEEGRQGYIVYALIDESEKLEAGAATKGHEEWSKLLAPCEVGLLHGRMSAEEKEDVMKRFRAGKLDALVSTTVIEVGIDVPNATVMFIHDAGRFGLAQLHQLRGRIGRGAHTSYCVLFVDDKDEENRQRLAIMEETSDGFQIAEEDLRRRGPGDVLGNAQSGQAPLLFGELLADTRLVRLARQLAERTLDEDPQLRRPALAAFRGEEVMAEKAQAMMQ
;
A
#
# COMPACT_ATOMS: atom_id res chain seq x y z
N MET A 1 -4.93 -42.22 -4.37
CA MET A 1 -4.40 -40.84 -4.38
C MET A 1 -4.92 -40.14 -5.62
N ILE A 2 -5.43 -38.92 -5.49
CA ILE A 2 -5.99 -38.16 -6.61
C ILE A 2 -4.96 -37.18 -7.18
N PRO A 3 -4.90 -36.97 -8.51
CA PRO A 3 -4.07 -35.92 -9.10
C PRO A 3 -4.77 -34.55 -9.01
N LEU A 4 -3.99 -33.47 -9.14
CA LEU A 4 -4.48 -32.09 -9.01
C LEU A 4 -5.43 -31.67 -10.15
N ASP A 5 -5.29 -32.26 -11.33
CA ASP A 5 -6.12 -32.00 -12.51
C ASP A 5 -7.44 -32.80 -12.51
N LEU A 6 -7.66 -33.68 -11.52
CA LEU A 6 -8.87 -34.47 -11.39
C LEU A 6 -10.11 -33.58 -11.30
N SER A 7 -11.17 -33.93 -12.03
CA SER A 7 -12.45 -33.24 -11.93
C SER A 7 -13.05 -33.41 -10.54
N LEU A 8 -13.65 -32.35 -9.99
CA LEU A 8 -14.39 -32.44 -8.73
C LEU A 8 -15.52 -33.47 -8.77
N SER A 9 -16.11 -33.71 -9.94
CA SER A 9 -17.16 -34.72 -10.08
C SER A 9 -16.65 -36.17 -9.86
N GLU A 10 -15.34 -36.37 -9.95
CA GLU A 10 -14.66 -37.67 -9.84
C GLU A 10 -13.94 -37.84 -8.49
N VAL A 11 -13.95 -36.83 -7.62
CA VAL A 11 -13.30 -36.89 -6.30
C VAL A 11 -14.06 -37.88 -5.40
N PRO A 12 -13.40 -38.94 -4.90
CA PRO A 12 -14.05 -39.92 -4.03
C PRO A 12 -14.61 -39.27 -2.75
N GLY A 13 -15.87 -39.59 -2.43
CA GLY A 13 -16.55 -39.08 -1.24
C GLY A 13 -17.17 -37.68 -1.37
N LEU A 14 -16.85 -36.92 -2.42
CA LEU A 14 -17.43 -35.58 -2.63
C LEU A 14 -18.89 -35.67 -3.09
N PRO A 15 -19.87 -35.07 -2.36
CA PRO A 15 -21.26 -35.11 -2.80
C PRO A 15 -21.46 -34.40 -4.15
N ALA A 16 -22.17 -35.06 -5.08
CA ALA A 16 -22.42 -34.55 -6.44
C ALA A 16 -23.12 -33.17 -6.47
N HIS A 17 -23.90 -32.84 -5.44
CA HIS A 17 -24.49 -31.51 -5.29
C HIS A 17 -23.42 -30.44 -5.01
N ALA A 18 -22.44 -30.72 -4.14
CA ALA A 18 -21.36 -29.79 -3.82
C ALA A 18 -20.45 -29.56 -5.04
N ALA A 19 -20.05 -30.64 -5.73
CA ALA A 19 -19.26 -30.54 -6.97
C ALA A 19 -19.97 -29.72 -8.05
N ARG A 20 -21.29 -29.90 -8.22
CA ARG A 20 -22.09 -29.14 -9.20
C ARG A 20 -22.24 -27.66 -8.83
N LEU A 21 -22.41 -27.35 -7.55
CA LEU A 21 -22.55 -25.98 -7.06
C LEU A 21 -21.26 -25.19 -7.29
N LEU A 22 -20.12 -25.80 -6.96
CA LEU A 22 -18.79 -25.21 -7.16
C LEU A 22 -18.45 -25.10 -8.65
N GLY A 23 -18.76 -26.13 -9.44
CA GLY A 23 -18.50 -26.14 -10.89
C GLY A 23 -19.23 -25.06 -11.69
N LYS A 24 -20.40 -24.59 -11.23
CA LYS A 24 -21.12 -23.44 -11.83
C LYS A 24 -20.34 -22.14 -11.73
N GLU A 25 -19.49 -22.02 -10.72
CA GLU A 25 -18.76 -20.80 -10.35
C GLU A 25 -17.27 -20.90 -10.75
N GLY A 26 -16.93 -21.84 -11.65
CA GLY A 26 -15.58 -21.98 -12.21
C GLY A 26 -14.66 -22.95 -11.49
N VAL A 27 -15.01 -23.41 -10.28
CA VAL A 27 -14.19 -24.36 -9.50
C VAL A 27 -14.46 -25.80 -9.98
N LYS A 28 -13.59 -26.35 -10.83
CA LYS A 28 -13.84 -27.60 -11.57
C LYS A 28 -12.90 -28.74 -11.22
N THR A 29 -11.71 -28.44 -10.72
CA THR A 29 -10.64 -29.42 -10.46
C THR A 29 -10.22 -29.44 -8.99
N ALA A 30 -9.50 -30.49 -8.59
CA ALA A 30 -8.86 -30.55 -7.27
C ALA A 30 -7.90 -29.37 -7.04
N ALA A 31 -7.16 -28.93 -8.06
CA ALA A 31 -6.30 -27.75 -8.02
C ALA A 31 -7.09 -26.48 -7.67
N ASP A 32 -8.23 -26.25 -8.33
CA ASP A 32 -9.05 -25.05 -8.08
C ASP A 32 -9.49 -24.96 -6.61
N VAL A 33 -9.77 -26.10 -5.98
CA VAL A 33 -10.16 -26.18 -4.57
C VAL A 33 -8.99 -25.91 -3.63
N VAL A 34 -7.82 -26.50 -3.90
CA VAL A 34 -6.61 -26.32 -3.08
C VAL A 34 -6.11 -24.88 -3.14
N TRP A 35 -6.23 -24.22 -4.30
CA TRP A 35 -5.78 -22.83 -4.45
C TRP A 35 -6.82 -21.80 -3.98
N HIS A 36 -8.03 -22.23 -3.61
CA HIS A 36 -9.06 -21.37 -3.05
C HIS A 36 -8.79 -21.09 -1.56
N MET A 37 -7.84 -20.21 -1.29
CA MET A 37 -7.33 -19.95 0.06
C MET A 37 -8.39 -19.33 1.00
N PRO A 38 -8.43 -19.72 2.28
CA PRO A 38 -9.26 -19.06 3.28
C PRO A 38 -8.72 -17.67 3.61
N PHE A 39 -9.62 -16.71 3.81
CA PHE A 39 -9.24 -15.33 4.19
C PHE A 39 -9.31 -15.12 5.71
N ARG A 40 -9.98 -16.02 6.44
CA ARG A 40 -10.09 -15.99 7.90
C ARG A 40 -10.22 -17.41 8.43
N HIS A 41 -9.85 -17.59 9.69
CA HIS A 41 -10.09 -18.80 10.47
C HIS A 41 -10.92 -18.46 11.68
N GLU A 42 -11.83 -19.34 12.03
CA GLU A 42 -12.67 -19.21 13.21
C GLU A 42 -12.38 -20.37 14.15
N ASP A 43 -11.99 -20.07 15.39
CA ASP A 43 -11.84 -21.12 16.39
C ASP A 43 -13.23 -21.59 16.86
N ARG A 44 -13.69 -22.70 16.29
CA ARG A 44 -14.95 -23.35 16.67
C ARG A 44 -14.72 -24.54 17.60
N ARG A 45 -13.53 -24.66 18.22
CA ARG A 45 -13.24 -25.64 19.30
C ARG A 45 -13.76 -25.16 20.64
N GLN A 46 -13.65 -23.86 20.90
CA GLN A 46 -14.13 -23.25 22.14
C GLN A 46 -15.65 -23.08 22.06
N MET A 47 -16.37 -24.14 22.39
CA MET A 47 -17.79 -24.03 22.68
C MET A 47 -17.93 -23.22 23.96
N GLN A 48 -18.52 -22.02 23.87
CA GLN A 48 -18.76 -21.22 25.07
C GLN A 48 -19.75 -21.98 25.96
N ALA A 49 -19.23 -22.56 27.04
CA ALA A 49 -19.99 -23.21 28.10
C ALA A 49 -20.74 -22.21 29.01
N LEU A 50 -20.46 -20.91 28.82
CA LEU A 50 -21.06 -19.81 29.55
C LEU A 50 -22.36 -19.35 28.91
N ALA A 51 -23.18 -18.64 29.70
CA ALA A 51 -24.46 -18.05 29.31
C ALA A 51 -24.40 -17.34 27.94
N PHE A 52 -25.50 -17.38 27.19
CA PHE A 52 -25.66 -16.56 25.99
C PHE A 52 -25.50 -15.07 26.36
N GLN A 53 -24.52 -14.40 25.75
CA GLN A 53 -24.26 -12.98 25.95
C GLN A 53 -24.38 -12.23 24.63
N ALA A 54 -25.08 -11.08 24.67
CA ALA A 54 -25.11 -10.18 23.52
C ALA A 54 -23.75 -9.51 23.34
N GLY A 55 -23.31 -9.38 22.09
CA GLY A 55 -22.01 -8.82 21.77
C GLY A 55 -21.90 -8.41 20.31
N LEU A 56 -20.80 -7.73 19.99
CA LEU A 56 -20.46 -7.37 18.61
C LEU A 56 -19.71 -8.49 17.87
N GLN A 57 -19.14 -9.44 18.61
CA GLN A 57 -18.39 -10.57 18.06
C GLN A 57 -19.28 -11.81 17.93
N PRO A 58 -19.09 -12.64 16.89
CA PRO A 58 -19.79 -13.90 16.75
C PRO A 58 -19.31 -14.93 17.80
N ALA A 59 -20.23 -15.76 18.28
CA ALA A 59 -19.97 -16.80 19.29
C ALA A 59 -20.44 -18.18 18.80
N CYS A 60 -19.73 -19.23 19.24
CA CYS A 60 -20.04 -20.63 18.94
C CYS A 60 -20.67 -21.31 20.17
N HIS A 61 -21.85 -21.92 20.00
CA HIS A 61 -22.57 -22.61 21.07
C HIS A 61 -23.10 -23.97 20.63
N HIS A 62 -23.03 -24.96 21.52
CA HIS A 62 -23.73 -26.23 21.41
C HIS A 62 -25.09 -26.14 22.09
N VAL A 63 -26.14 -26.32 21.29
CA VAL A 63 -27.50 -26.00 21.67
C VAL A 63 -28.47 -27.13 21.30
N LEU A 64 -29.51 -27.31 22.11
CA LEU A 64 -30.63 -28.20 21.86
C LEU A 64 -31.82 -27.37 21.35
N VAL A 65 -32.43 -27.79 20.25
CA VAL A 65 -33.66 -27.18 19.73
C VAL A 65 -34.83 -27.57 20.62
N THR A 66 -35.40 -26.61 21.32
CA THR A 66 -36.54 -26.84 22.22
C THR A 66 -37.88 -26.51 21.58
N LYS A 67 -37.91 -25.57 20.63
CA LYS A 67 -39.14 -25.19 19.93
C LYS A 67 -38.85 -24.65 18.54
N THR A 68 -39.70 -24.95 17.58
CA THR A 68 -39.65 -24.34 16.24
C THR A 68 -40.96 -23.63 15.87
N GLY A 69 -40.90 -22.67 14.95
CA GLY A 69 -42.10 -21.98 14.46
C GLY A 69 -41.83 -21.12 13.23
N THR A 70 -42.86 -20.96 12.39
CA THR A 70 -42.79 -20.05 11.23
C THR A 70 -43.83 -18.96 11.38
N LYS A 71 -43.41 -17.69 11.27
CA LYS A 71 -44.30 -16.52 11.27
C LYS A 71 -44.34 -15.92 9.87
N PHE A 72 -45.54 -15.64 9.37
CA PHE A 72 -45.73 -14.92 8.11
C PHE A 72 -46.24 -13.51 8.42
N PHE A 73 -45.62 -12.50 7.81
CA PHE A 73 -45.96 -11.08 8.05
C PHE A 73 -46.70 -10.46 6.87
N GLY A 74 -47.60 -11.23 6.23
CA GLY A 74 -48.32 -10.83 5.02
C GLY A 74 -47.42 -10.75 3.76
N GLY A 75 -47.83 -11.37 2.66
CA GLY A 75 -47.03 -11.46 1.42
C GLY A 75 -46.00 -12.59 1.42
N ARG A 76 -45.00 -12.55 0.51
CA ARG A 76 -43.93 -13.58 0.36
C ARG A 76 -42.86 -13.55 1.47
N SER A 77 -43.01 -12.69 2.48
CA SER A 77 -42.04 -12.49 3.56
C SER A 77 -42.44 -13.23 4.83
N GLY A 78 -41.57 -14.12 5.32
CA GLY A 78 -41.80 -14.94 6.52
C GLY A 78 -40.51 -15.22 7.27
N VAL A 79 -40.62 -15.60 8.55
CA VAL A 79 -39.48 -15.88 9.43
C VAL A 79 -39.64 -17.26 10.02
N PHE A 80 -38.61 -18.08 9.86
CA PHE A 80 -38.47 -19.31 10.64
C PHE A 80 -37.69 -18.98 11.92
N GLU A 81 -38.23 -19.38 13.06
CA GLU A 81 -37.64 -19.21 14.38
C GLU A 81 -37.40 -20.59 15.02
N ALA A 82 -36.19 -20.82 15.53
CA ALA A 82 -35.87 -21.96 16.39
C ALA A 82 -35.41 -21.44 17.75
N VAL A 83 -36.10 -21.84 18.82
CA VAL A 83 -35.70 -21.56 20.20
C VAL A 83 -34.78 -22.67 20.66
N VAL A 84 -33.62 -22.28 21.18
CA VAL A 84 -32.58 -23.21 21.58
C VAL A 84 -32.08 -22.91 23.00
N GLN A 85 -31.60 -23.94 23.68
CA GLN A 85 -30.96 -23.87 25.00
C GLN A 85 -29.61 -24.55 24.95
N HIS A 86 -28.68 -24.27 25.87
CA HIS A 86 -27.41 -25.00 25.91
C HIS A 86 -27.64 -26.51 26.11
N ALA A 87 -27.01 -27.34 25.27
CA ALA A 87 -27.18 -28.79 25.35
C ALA A 87 -26.56 -29.40 26.63
N THR A 88 -25.57 -28.73 27.22
CA THR A 88 -24.91 -29.13 28.48
C THR A 88 -25.68 -28.74 29.74
N GLY A 89 -26.89 -28.18 29.62
CA GLY A 89 -27.85 -28.06 30.72
C GLY A 89 -27.56 -27.01 31.81
N LEU A 90 -26.54 -26.17 31.65
CA LEU A 90 -26.05 -25.35 32.77
C LEU A 90 -26.86 -24.09 33.09
N LEU A 91 -27.65 -23.52 32.18
CA LEU A 91 -28.52 -22.37 32.47
C LEU A 91 -29.75 -22.41 31.54
N GLY A 92 -30.97 -22.36 32.08
CA GLY A 92 -32.23 -22.37 31.32
C GLY A 92 -32.49 -21.15 30.42
N GLN A 93 -31.45 -20.38 30.09
CA GLN A 93 -31.49 -19.23 29.19
C GLN A 93 -31.81 -19.72 27.77
N GLN A 94 -32.72 -19.02 27.10
CA GLN A 94 -33.13 -19.34 25.74
C GLN A 94 -32.51 -18.36 24.74
N LEU A 95 -32.05 -18.88 23.62
CA LEU A 95 -31.62 -18.11 22.45
C LEU A 95 -32.59 -18.36 21.30
N THR A 96 -33.04 -17.32 20.61
CA THR A 96 -33.89 -17.47 19.42
C THR A 96 -33.07 -17.31 18.14
N LEU A 97 -32.95 -18.38 17.36
CA LEU A 97 -32.35 -18.37 16.04
C LEU A 97 -33.40 -17.95 15.02
N LYS A 98 -33.07 -17.03 14.11
CA LYS A 98 -34.02 -16.48 13.13
C LYS A 98 -33.49 -16.55 11.71
N TRP A 99 -34.28 -17.09 10.78
CA TRP A 99 -34.00 -17.06 9.35
C TRP A 99 -35.13 -16.35 8.61
N TRP A 100 -34.83 -15.18 8.06
CA TRP A 100 -35.76 -14.40 7.26
C TRP A 100 -35.86 -14.96 5.84
N ASN A 101 -37.08 -15.09 5.32
CA ASN A 101 -37.41 -15.56 3.98
C ASN A 101 -36.86 -16.95 3.62
N MET A 102 -36.64 -17.82 4.61
CA MET A 102 -36.14 -19.20 4.42
C MET A 102 -37.14 -20.24 4.96
N PRO A 103 -38.31 -20.42 4.33
CA PRO A 103 -39.34 -21.35 4.82
C PRO A 103 -38.89 -22.82 4.79
N PHE A 104 -37.90 -23.17 3.96
CA PHE A 104 -37.34 -24.52 3.88
C PHE A 104 -36.72 -24.99 5.21
N MET A 105 -36.33 -24.06 6.09
CA MET A 105 -35.70 -24.39 7.37
C MET A 105 -36.61 -25.21 8.28
N SER A 106 -37.93 -25.09 8.13
CA SER A 106 -38.93 -25.92 8.81
C SER A 106 -38.84 -27.42 8.49
N ARG A 107 -38.18 -27.78 7.39
CA ARG A 107 -37.93 -29.18 7.00
C ARG A 107 -36.55 -29.68 7.43
N VAL A 108 -35.67 -28.77 7.86
CA VAL A 108 -34.28 -29.07 8.20
C VAL A 108 -34.08 -29.13 9.72
N LEU A 109 -34.70 -28.19 10.45
CA LEU A 109 -34.59 -28.10 11.89
C LEU A 109 -35.87 -28.57 12.58
N ALA A 110 -35.72 -29.53 13.48
CA ALA A 110 -36.78 -30.12 14.28
C ALA A 110 -36.47 -30.03 15.78
N GLU A 111 -37.52 -30.09 16.59
CA GLU A 111 -37.40 -30.14 18.05
C GLU A 111 -36.66 -31.41 18.49
N GLY A 112 -35.81 -31.29 19.50
CA GLY A 112 -34.97 -32.38 20.01
C GLY A 112 -33.63 -32.56 19.29
N GLN A 113 -33.37 -31.82 18.19
CA GLN A 113 -32.06 -31.85 17.53
C GLN A 113 -31.00 -31.08 18.32
N GLU A 114 -29.81 -31.66 18.43
CA GLU A 114 -28.62 -30.95 18.91
C GLU A 114 -27.92 -30.26 17.75
N LEU A 115 -27.64 -28.98 17.91
CA LEU A 115 -26.99 -28.13 16.92
C LEU A 115 -25.72 -27.51 17.49
N ILE A 116 -24.73 -27.27 16.63
CA ILE A 116 -23.73 -26.23 16.87
C ILE A 116 -24.18 -25.01 16.07
N VAL A 117 -24.25 -23.87 16.74
CA VAL A 117 -24.63 -22.59 16.13
C VAL A 117 -23.52 -21.57 16.26
N TYR A 118 -23.30 -20.82 15.18
CA TYR A 118 -22.30 -19.77 15.12
C TYR A 118 -22.90 -18.48 14.54
N GLY A 119 -22.74 -17.38 15.26
CA GLY A 119 -23.22 -16.08 14.82
C GLY A 119 -23.21 -15.02 15.92
N VAL A 120 -23.62 -13.81 15.57
CA VAL A 120 -23.68 -12.68 16.51
C VAL A 120 -24.98 -12.71 17.29
N ILE A 121 -24.88 -12.72 18.62
CA ILE A 121 -26.02 -12.64 19.52
C ILE A 121 -26.39 -11.17 19.74
N LYS A 122 -27.63 -10.82 19.42
CA LYS A 122 -28.21 -9.50 19.68
C LYS A 122 -29.26 -9.58 20.77
N ASP A 123 -29.24 -8.63 21.69
CA ASP A 123 -30.35 -8.40 22.60
C ASP A 123 -31.37 -7.46 21.94
N THR A 124 -32.62 -7.88 21.86
CA THR A 124 -33.73 -7.02 21.48
C THR A 124 -34.81 -7.10 22.56
N LYS A 125 -34.91 -6.05 23.38
CA LYS A 125 -35.89 -5.92 24.48
C LYS A 125 -35.83 -7.09 25.48
N GLY A 126 -34.63 -7.52 25.86
CA GLY A 126 -34.41 -8.61 26.81
C GLY A 126 -34.54 -10.01 26.22
N ARG A 127 -34.69 -10.13 24.90
CA ARG A 127 -34.68 -11.41 24.18
C ARG A 127 -33.42 -11.52 23.33
N LEU A 128 -32.61 -12.53 23.65
CA LEU A 128 -31.43 -12.86 22.88
C LEU A 128 -31.83 -13.56 21.58
N SER A 129 -31.27 -13.08 20.47
CA SER A 129 -31.49 -13.68 19.17
C SER A 129 -30.26 -13.66 18.30
N MET A 130 -30.16 -14.66 17.43
CA MET A 130 -29.10 -14.81 16.44
C MET A 130 -29.77 -14.87 15.06
N ALA A 131 -29.47 -13.91 14.20
CA ALA A 131 -30.07 -13.82 12.86
C ALA A 131 -29.16 -14.51 11.84
N HIS A 132 -29.74 -15.36 10.99
CA HIS A 132 -29.06 -16.18 9.99
C HIS A 132 -27.77 -16.86 10.52
N PRO A 133 -27.86 -17.60 11.65
CA PRO A 133 -26.69 -18.30 12.16
C PRO A 133 -26.24 -19.38 11.20
N GLU A 134 -24.94 -19.62 11.15
CA GLU A 134 -24.44 -20.89 10.65
C GLU A 134 -24.80 -21.97 11.67
N TYR A 135 -25.26 -23.14 11.19
CA TYR A 135 -25.63 -24.25 12.04
C TYR A 135 -25.16 -25.59 11.47
N GLU A 136 -24.92 -26.55 12.35
CA GLU A 136 -24.64 -27.95 12.03
C GLU A 136 -25.40 -28.85 13.00
N ILE A 137 -26.05 -29.90 12.49
CA ILE A 137 -26.81 -30.86 13.31
C ILE A 137 -25.85 -31.96 13.77
N ILE A 138 -25.72 -32.17 15.08
CA ILE A 138 -24.80 -33.15 15.69
C ILE A 138 -25.46 -34.51 15.89
N LYS A 139 -26.75 -34.54 16.24
CA LYS A 139 -27.53 -35.76 16.49
C LYS A 139 -28.98 -35.58 16.03
N GLY A 140 -29.53 -36.59 15.36
CA GLY A 140 -30.93 -36.64 14.94
C GLY A 140 -31.22 -36.07 13.53
N GLY A 141 -30.22 -36.10 12.64
CA GLY A 141 -30.37 -35.77 11.21
C GLY A 141 -30.28 -37.02 10.33
N ALA A 142 -30.73 -36.94 9.07
CA ALA A 142 -30.66 -38.07 8.12
C ALA A 142 -29.24 -38.37 7.61
N ASP A 143 -28.26 -37.50 7.90
CA ASP A 143 -26.86 -37.61 7.52
C ASP A 143 -25.98 -37.76 8.78
N ASP A 144 -26.09 -38.88 9.50
CA ASP A 144 -25.28 -39.18 10.70
C ASP A 144 -23.78 -39.45 10.37
N ASP A 145 -23.40 -39.45 9.09
CA ASP A 145 -22.03 -39.66 8.60
C ASP A 145 -21.32 -38.36 8.15
N ALA A 146 -21.91 -37.18 8.37
CA ALA A 146 -21.19 -35.93 8.14
C ALA A 146 -20.10 -35.77 9.21
N GLU A 147 -18.89 -36.25 8.88
CA GLU A 147 -17.67 -35.99 9.64
C GLU A 147 -17.66 -34.53 10.11
N GLN A 148 -17.24 -34.26 11.34
CA GLN A 148 -17.23 -32.95 12.03
C GLN A 148 -16.32 -31.91 11.33
N ILE A 149 -16.48 -31.67 10.03
CA ILE A 149 -15.63 -30.85 9.16
C ILE A 149 -15.89 -29.37 9.42
N HIS A 150 -17.09 -29.01 9.87
CA HIS A 150 -17.51 -27.62 10.02
C HIS A 150 -17.40 -27.08 11.45
N THR A 151 -17.20 -27.95 12.44
CA THR A 151 -17.21 -27.63 13.89
C THR A 151 -16.22 -28.49 14.68
N GLY A 152 -15.97 -28.16 15.96
CA GLY A 152 -15.01 -28.89 16.80
C GLY A 152 -13.54 -28.70 16.42
N ARG A 153 -13.26 -27.74 15.53
CA ARG A 153 -11.94 -27.42 14.99
C ARG A 153 -11.80 -25.93 14.74
N ILE A 154 -10.60 -25.51 14.38
CA ILE A 154 -10.39 -24.19 13.78
C ILE A 154 -10.87 -24.31 12.33
N THR A 155 -11.97 -23.63 12.01
CA THR A 155 -12.68 -23.79 10.74
C THR A 155 -12.26 -22.69 9.76
N PRO A 156 -11.89 -23.04 8.51
CA PRO A 156 -11.57 -22.07 7.48
C PRO A 156 -12.83 -21.32 6.99
N VAL A 157 -12.66 -20.04 6.68
CA VAL A 157 -13.66 -19.18 6.07
C VAL A 157 -13.14 -18.69 4.73
N TYR A 158 -13.87 -19.01 3.68
CA TYR A 158 -13.48 -18.74 2.30
C TYR A 158 -14.27 -17.58 1.71
N ARG A 159 -13.70 -16.91 0.70
CA ARG A 159 -14.46 -15.95 -0.10
C ARG A 159 -15.45 -16.72 -0.96
N LEU A 160 -16.72 -16.29 -0.96
CA LEU A 160 -17.79 -16.91 -1.72
C LEU A 160 -18.11 -16.09 -2.97
N ARG A 161 -18.55 -16.76 -4.04
CA ARG A 161 -19.03 -16.15 -5.28
C ARG A 161 -20.32 -16.80 -5.72
N GLY A 162 -21.20 -16.00 -6.31
CA GLY A 162 -22.48 -16.45 -6.85
C GLY A 162 -23.22 -17.40 -5.90
N SER A 163 -23.35 -18.65 -6.32
CA SER A 163 -24.06 -19.71 -5.60
C SER A 163 -23.20 -20.54 -4.63
N MET A 164 -21.90 -20.27 -4.49
CA MET A 164 -21.03 -20.99 -3.56
C MET A 164 -21.48 -20.85 -2.10
N THR A 165 -21.31 -21.91 -1.31
CA THR A 165 -21.55 -21.88 0.13
C THR A 165 -20.30 -22.32 0.90
N GLN A 166 -20.12 -21.81 2.13
CA GLN A 166 -19.03 -22.27 3.01
C GLN A 166 -19.06 -23.79 3.18
N LYS A 167 -20.26 -24.38 3.32
CA LYS A 167 -20.45 -25.82 3.47
C LYS A 167 -19.91 -26.59 2.27
N ALA A 168 -20.38 -26.25 1.07
CA ALA A 168 -19.96 -26.95 -0.15
C ALA A 168 -18.44 -26.87 -0.36
N LEU A 169 -17.85 -25.70 -0.13
CA LEU A 169 -16.41 -25.51 -0.31
C LEU A 169 -15.60 -26.24 0.77
N ARG A 170 -16.00 -26.17 2.06
CA ARG A 170 -15.34 -26.93 3.14
C ARG A 170 -15.36 -28.44 2.89
N VAL A 171 -16.50 -28.99 2.46
CA VAL A 171 -16.61 -30.41 2.12
C VAL A 171 -15.69 -30.77 0.94
N ALA A 172 -15.69 -29.95 -0.12
CA ALA A 172 -14.81 -30.16 -1.26
C ALA A 172 -13.32 -30.15 -0.87
N VAL A 173 -12.90 -29.12 -0.12
CA VAL A 173 -11.52 -29.00 0.36
C VAL A 173 -11.13 -30.20 1.21
N TRP A 174 -12.03 -30.65 2.10
CA TRP A 174 -11.76 -31.80 2.96
C TRP A 174 -11.49 -33.08 2.16
N HIS A 175 -12.41 -33.48 1.29
CA HIS A 175 -12.25 -34.70 0.48
C HIS A 175 -11.05 -34.62 -0.47
N VAL A 176 -10.81 -33.44 -1.06
CA VAL A 176 -9.65 -33.22 -1.92
C VAL A 176 -8.35 -33.40 -1.14
N LEU A 177 -8.20 -32.75 0.02
CA LEU A 177 -6.97 -32.83 0.81
C LEU A 177 -6.70 -34.24 1.39
N GLN A 178 -7.74 -35.00 1.74
CA GLN A 178 -7.61 -36.39 2.17
C GLN A 178 -7.20 -37.32 1.02
N GLY A 179 -7.62 -37.02 -0.21
CA GLY A 179 -7.25 -37.80 -1.39
C GLY A 179 -5.84 -37.51 -1.93
N LEU A 180 -5.26 -36.36 -1.59
CA LEU A 180 -3.97 -35.90 -2.13
C LEU A 180 -2.77 -36.55 -1.42
N PRO A 181 -1.69 -36.89 -2.15
CA PRO A 181 -0.42 -37.33 -1.56
C PRO A 181 0.15 -36.31 -0.56
N ASP A 182 1.02 -36.74 0.35
CA ASP A 182 1.71 -35.79 1.25
C ASP A 182 2.67 -34.84 0.53
N ALA A 183 3.19 -35.25 -0.63
CA ALA A 183 4.02 -34.42 -1.51
C ALA A 183 3.31 -34.15 -2.84
N PHE A 184 2.05 -33.70 -2.78
CA PHE A 184 1.24 -33.44 -3.98
C PHE A 184 1.68 -32.22 -4.80
N VAL A 185 2.53 -31.38 -4.22
CA VAL A 185 3.09 -30.19 -4.87
C VAL A 185 4.58 -30.07 -4.51
N GLU A 186 5.39 -29.68 -5.49
CA GLU A 186 6.83 -29.41 -5.29
C GLU A 186 7.03 -28.12 -4.48
N ASP A 187 8.00 -28.14 -3.56
CA ASP A 187 8.40 -26.98 -2.77
C ASP A 187 9.06 -25.90 -3.64
N LEU A 188 8.59 -24.66 -3.49
CA LEU A 188 9.24 -23.50 -4.12
C LEU A 188 10.46 -23.04 -3.34
N LEU A 189 10.34 -23.04 -2.01
CA LEU A 189 11.42 -22.70 -1.10
C LEU A 189 12.50 -23.79 -1.12
N PRO A 190 13.79 -23.44 -0.98
CA PRO A 190 14.82 -24.40 -0.61
C PRO A 190 14.40 -25.13 0.68
N THR A 191 14.75 -26.42 0.80
CA THR A 191 14.38 -27.23 1.96
C THR A 191 14.75 -26.51 3.25
N PRO A 192 13.79 -26.24 4.15
CA PRO A 192 14.06 -25.59 5.43
C PRO A 192 15.10 -26.38 6.21
N SER A 193 15.91 -25.69 7.02
CA SER A 193 16.81 -26.37 7.96
C SER A 193 16.04 -27.33 8.88
N ALA A 194 16.73 -28.37 9.35
CA ALA A 194 16.16 -29.31 10.33
C ALA A 194 15.81 -28.63 11.68
N GLU A 195 16.31 -27.42 11.90
CA GLU A 195 16.09 -26.58 13.08
C GLU A 195 15.44 -25.25 12.67
N GLY A 196 14.66 -24.65 13.57
CA GLY A 196 14.05 -23.33 13.38
C GLY A 196 12.55 -23.36 13.09
N GLU A 197 11.98 -22.17 12.86
CA GLU A 197 10.53 -21.95 12.78
C GLU A 197 9.83 -22.77 11.69
N PHE A 198 10.52 -23.17 10.62
CA PHE A 198 9.93 -23.93 9.50
C PHE A 198 10.43 -25.37 9.41
N ALA A 199 11.04 -25.89 10.49
CA ALA A 199 11.56 -27.25 10.52
C ALA A 199 10.46 -28.28 10.22
N GLY A 200 10.71 -29.15 9.23
CA GLY A 200 9.75 -30.17 8.81
C GLY A 200 8.47 -29.63 8.15
N MET A 201 8.47 -28.35 7.75
CA MET A 201 7.40 -27.76 6.94
C MET A 201 7.68 -27.99 5.45
N SER A 202 6.65 -28.35 4.70
CA SER A 202 6.65 -28.36 3.24
C SER A 202 5.46 -27.54 2.74
N ARG A 203 5.47 -27.17 1.47
CA ARG A 203 4.38 -26.46 0.80
C ARG A 203 3.08 -27.24 0.88
N ALA A 204 3.13 -28.54 0.62
CA ALA A 204 1.98 -29.42 0.74
C ALA A 204 1.42 -29.44 2.17
N LYS A 205 2.29 -29.51 3.19
CA LYS A 205 1.89 -29.47 4.60
C LYS A 205 1.29 -28.12 4.98
N ALA A 206 1.92 -27.01 4.59
CA ALA A 206 1.44 -25.67 4.89
C ALA A 206 0.07 -25.39 4.24
N LEU A 207 -0.17 -25.87 3.02
CA LEU A 207 -1.48 -25.79 2.38
C LEU A 207 -2.53 -26.60 3.15
N LYS A 208 -2.23 -27.84 3.54
CA LYS A 208 -3.13 -28.67 4.36
C LYS A 208 -3.48 -27.95 5.68
N GLU A 209 -2.49 -27.41 6.38
CA GLU A 209 -2.67 -26.71 7.66
C GLU A 209 -3.40 -25.37 7.52
N VAL A 210 -3.21 -24.61 6.44
CA VAL A 210 -4.00 -23.38 6.23
C VAL A 210 -5.46 -23.70 5.95
N HIS A 211 -5.78 -24.81 5.29
CA HIS A 211 -7.18 -25.20 5.10
C HIS A 211 -7.80 -25.81 6.36
N PHE A 212 -7.15 -26.80 6.97
CA PHE A 212 -7.64 -27.48 8.16
C PHE A 212 -6.52 -27.62 9.18
N PRO A 213 -6.27 -26.58 9.98
CA PRO A 213 -5.16 -26.58 10.92
C PRO A 213 -5.40 -27.53 12.09
N THR A 214 -4.34 -28.23 12.47
CA THR A 214 -4.31 -29.11 13.65
C THR A 214 -4.30 -28.33 14.97
N SER A 215 -3.65 -27.17 14.99
CA SER A 215 -3.59 -26.27 16.15
C SER A 215 -3.49 -24.81 15.71
N ALA A 216 -3.69 -23.87 16.64
CA ALA A 216 -3.52 -22.44 16.36
C ALA A 216 -2.06 -22.09 16.03
N GLU A 217 -1.12 -22.77 16.69
CA GLU A 217 0.32 -22.66 16.43
C GLU A 217 0.68 -23.17 15.03
N SER A 218 0.16 -24.34 14.64
CA SER A 218 0.37 -24.90 13.31
C SER A 218 -0.22 -24.00 12.21
N LEU A 219 -1.40 -23.42 12.46
CA LEU A 219 -2.00 -22.44 11.57
C LEU A 219 -1.09 -21.22 11.39
N GLU A 220 -0.58 -20.66 12.48
CA GLU A 220 0.31 -19.50 12.45
C GLU A 220 1.60 -19.82 11.68
N GLN A 221 2.23 -20.95 11.97
CA GLN A 221 3.43 -21.43 11.29
C GLN A 221 3.18 -21.65 9.78
N ALA A 222 2.03 -22.23 9.42
CA ALA A 222 1.66 -22.46 8.02
C ALA A 222 1.39 -21.15 7.26
N LYS A 223 0.70 -20.19 7.88
CA LYS A 223 0.53 -18.83 7.31
C LYS A 223 1.87 -18.15 7.10
N ARG A 224 2.77 -18.22 8.07
CA ARG A 224 4.12 -17.63 8.00
C ARG A 224 4.98 -18.31 6.93
N TYR A 225 4.87 -19.63 6.75
CA TYR A 225 5.56 -20.36 5.69
C TYR A 225 5.05 -19.96 4.30
N LEU A 226 3.73 -19.89 4.10
CA LEU A 226 3.17 -19.48 2.81
C LEU A 226 3.44 -18.01 2.51
N ALA A 227 3.48 -17.15 3.53
CA ALA A 227 3.94 -15.77 3.38
C ALA A 227 5.41 -15.69 2.98
N LEU A 228 6.28 -16.50 3.58
CA LEU A 228 7.68 -16.62 3.17
C LEU A 228 7.80 -17.09 1.71
N GLU A 229 7.01 -18.09 1.31
CA GLU A 229 6.97 -18.58 -0.07
C GLU A 229 6.52 -17.49 -1.05
N GLU A 230 5.48 -16.75 -0.71
CA GLU A 230 4.96 -15.63 -1.51
C GLU A 230 6.00 -14.51 -1.64
N PHE A 231 6.61 -14.09 -0.52
CA PHE A 231 7.66 -13.08 -0.51
C PHE A 231 8.92 -13.57 -1.24
N TYR A 232 9.28 -14.84 -1.13
CA TYR A 232 10.40 -15.44 -1.87
C TYR A 232 10.16 -15.39 -3.37
N GLY A 233 8.97 -15.79 -3.85
CA GLY A 233 8.62 -15.71 -5.26
C GLY A 233 8.70 -14.27 -5.81
N TYR A 234 8.32 -13.30 -4.98
CA TYR A 234 8.48 -11.88 -5.29
C TYR A 234 9.97 -11.47 -5.34
N GLN A 235 10.74 -11.77 -4.30
CA GLN A 235 12.17 -11.43 -4.19
C GLN A 235 13.01 -12.10 -5.28
N LEU A 236 12.64 -13.30 -5.73
CA LEU A 236 13.31 -14.02 -6.82
C LEU A 236 13.19 -13.28 -8.15
N ARG A 237 12.00 -12.74 -8.47
CA ARG A 237 11.79 -11.91 -9.68
C ARG A 237 12.60 -10.62 -9.62
N VAL A 238 12.61 -9.99 -8.45
CA VAL A 238 13.36 -8.76 -8.19
C VAL A 238 14.86 -8.99 -8.34
N ALA A 239 15.42 -10.00 -7.66
CA ALA A 239 16.84 -10.29 -7.70
C ALA A 239 17.30 -10.70 -9.11
N ARG A 240 16.45 -11.41 -9.86
CA ARG A 240 16.71 -11.73 -11.27
C ARG A 240 16.73 -10.47 -12.14
N ARG A 241 15.76 -9.57 -12.00
CA ARG A 241 15.74 -8.30 -12.74
C ARG A 241 16.99 -7.48 -12.45
N LYS A 242 17.39 -7.42 -11.18
CA LYS A 242 18.62 -6.74 -10.76
C LYS A 242 19.86 -7.32 -11.46
N ARG A 243 19.97 -8.65 -11.56
CA ARG A 243 21.06 -9.29 -12.33
C ARG A 243 21.02 -8.95 -13.80
N GLN A 244 19.84 -8.96 -14.43
CA GLN A 244 19.70 -8.57 -15.84
C GLN A 244 20.13 -7.13 -16.10
N VAL A 245 19.83 -6.21 -15.17
CA VAL A 245 20.29 -4.81 -15.25
C VAL A 245 21.82 -4.74 -15.11
N ILE A 246 22.41 -5.50 -14.20
CA ILE A 246 23.88 -5.58 -14.07
C ILE A 246 24.52 -6.17 -15.35
N GLU A 247 23.95 -7.23 -15.89
CA GLU A 247 24.40 -7.92 -17.11
C GLU A 247 24.27 -7.06 -18.38
N SER A 248 23.34 -6.09 -18.40
CA SER A 248 23.26 -5.12 -19.50
C SER A 248 24.51 -4.22 -19.61
N GLY A 249 25.37 -4.22 -18.58
CA GLY A 249 26.56 -3.39 -18.51
C GLY A 249 26.20 -1.94 -18.19
N GLY A 250 27.12 -1.24 -17.54
CA GLY A 250 27.01 0.19 -17.26
C GLY A 250 28.26 0.93 -17.69
N ARG A 251 28.32 2.22 -17.35
CA ARG A 251 29.48 3.06 -17.63
C ARG A 251 30.00 3.65 -16.34
N ARG A 252 31.31 3.53 -16.14
CA ARG A 252 31.98 4.19 -15.01
C ARG A 252 31.88 5.70 -15.15
N GLN A 253 31.44 6.36 -14.09
CA GLN A 253 31.40 7.81 -13.94
C GLN A 253 32.42 8.23 -12.89
N VAL A 254 33.56 8.69 -13.38
CA VAL A 254 34.67 9.16 -12.56
C VAL A 254 34.97 10.59 -12.98
N GLY A 255 35.20 11.44 -12.00
CA GLY A 255 35.51 12.86 -12.15
C GLY A 255 36.57 13.28 -11.12
N THR A 256 37.13 14.48 -11.30
CA THR A 256 38.18 15.05 -10.43
C THR A 256 37.64 15.42 -9.05
N GLY A 257 36.33 15.64 -8.91
CA GLY A 257 35.69 16.10 -7.67
C GLY A 257 35.79 17.61 -7.45
N GLU A 258 36.31 18.37 -8.42
CA GLU A 258 36.45 19.82 -8.34
C GLU A 258 35.09 20.53 -8.38
N LEU A 259 34.19 20.16 -9.30
CA LEU A 259 32.84 20.74 -9.37
C LEU A 259 32.05 20.47 -8.09
N LEU A 260 32.23 19.28 -7.52
CA LEU A 260 31.56 18.92 -6.27
C LEU A 260 32.09 19.73 -5.08
N LYS A 261 33.40 19.96 -5.03
CA LYS A 261 34.03 20.77 -3.99
C LYS A 261 33.57 22.22 -4.07
N ASP A 262 33.54 22.79 -5.27
CA ASP A 262 33.08 24.15 -5.50
C ASP A 262 31.60 24.29 -5.12
N PHE A 263 30.76 23.35 -5.57
CA PHE A 263 29.35 23.28 -5.21
C PHE A 263 29.12 23.33 -3.70
N PHE A 264 29.87 22.56 -2.92
CA PHE A 264 29.76 22.58 -1.46
C PHE A 264 30.19 23.91 -0.82
N ASN A 265 31.11 24.64 -1.45
CA ASN A 265 31.53 25.96 -0.97
C ASN A 265 30.48 27.04 -1.28
N GLU A 266 29.70 26.91 -2.36
CA GLU A 266 28.62 27.86 -2.67
C GLU A 266 27.32 27.62 -1.88
N LEU A 267 27.15 26.45 -1.28
CA LEU A 267 25.93 26.15 -0.52
C LEU A 267 25.84 27.03 0.75
N PRO A 268 24.67 27.62 1.03
CA PRO A 268 24.48 28.45 2.23
C PRO A 268 24.30 27.63 3.52
N PHE A 269 24.53 26.32 3.47
CA PHE A 269 24.35 25.37 4.57
C PHE A 269 25.34 24.21 4.44
N GLN A 270 25.60 23.52 5.55
CA GLN A 270 26.40 22.30 5.55
C GLN A 270 25.52 21.06 5.37
N LEU A 271 26.04 20.08 4.63
CA LEU A 271 25.37 18.79 4.48
C LEU A 271 25.38 18.01 5.80
N THR A 272 24.32 17.25 6.04
CA THR A 272 24.24 16.32 7.19
C THR A 272 25.11 15.09 6.95
N ALA A 273 25.46 14.38 8.03
CA ALA A 273 26.20 13.11 7.91
C ALA A 273 25.40 12.06 7.10
N ALA A 274 24.07 12.07 7.21
CA ALA A 274 23.21 11.19 6.40
C ALA A 274 23.25 11.54 4.91
N GLN A 275 23.25 12.84 4.56
CA GLN A 275 23.38 13.28 3.16
C GLN A 275 24.74 12.92 2.58
N MET A 276 25.82 13.12 3.33
CA MET A 276 27.18 12.74 2.93
C MET A 276 27.31 11.23 2.71
N ARG A 277 26.80 10.40 3.64
CA ARG A 277 26.76 8.93 3.49
C ARG A 277 26.01 8.51 2.23
N CYS A 278 24.82 9.07 1.98
CA CYS A 278 24.04 8.76 0.78
C CYS A 278 24.81 9.14 -0.50
N LEU A 279 25.52 10.27 -0.49
CA LEU A 279 26.31 10.70 -1.62
C LEU A 279 27.52 9.79 -1.88
N GLU A 280 28.21 9.33 -0.82
CA GLU A 280 29.29 8.34 -0.93
C GLU A 280 28.79 7.02 -1.53
N GLU A 281 27.63 6.53 -1.09
CA GLU A 281 26.98 5.34 -1.63
C GLU A 281 26.66 5.50 -3.13
N ILE A 282 26.06 6.65 -3.50
CA ILE A 282 25.74 6.98 -4.90
C ILE A 282 27.01 7.05 -5.74
N HIS A 283 28.03 7.80 -5.31
CA HIS A 283 29.28 7.94 -6.07
C HIS A 283 30.04 6.62 -6.21
N LYS A 284 29.99 5.75 -5.21
CA LYS A 284 30.58 4.42 -5.28
C LYS A 284 29.90 3.56 -6.37
N ASP A 285 28.59 3.60 -6.44
CA ASP A 285 27.83 2.85 -7.46
C ASP A 285 28.06 3.44 -8.87
N MET A 286 28.02 4.76 -9.02
CA MET A 286 28.29 5.46 -10.28
C MET A 286 29.73 5.22 -10.78
N ALA A 287 30.69 5.04 -9.88
CA ALA A 287 32.07 4.69 -10.24
C ALA A 287 32.23 3.21 -10.66
N SER A 288 31.21 2.38 -10.45
CA SER A 288 31.24 0.96 -10.80
C SER A 288 31.04 0.74 -12.30
N GLY A 289 31.37 -0.46 -12.80
CA GLY A 289 31.12 -0.85 -14.19
C GLY A 289 29.66 -1.24 -14.47
N ASN A 290 28.81 -1.24 -13.44
CA ASN A 290 27.41 -1.63 -13.52
C ASN A 290 26.55 -0.37 -13.46
N PRO A 291 25.37 -0.35 -14.10
CA PRO A 291 24.47 0.79 -14.01
C PRO A 291 23.92 0.90 -12.58
N MET A 292 24.01 2.08 -11.99
CA MET A 292 23.38 2.39 -10.71
C MET A 292 21.87 2.40 -10.89
N ASN A 293 21.15 1.74 -10.00
CA ASN A 293 19.69 1.82 -9.92
C ASN A 293 19.31 1.96 -8.45
N ARG A 294 19.12 3.20 -8.00
CA ARG A 294 19.07 3.54 -6.57
C ARG A 294 17.87 4.41 -6.22
N LEU A 295 17.24 4.11 -5.09
CA LEU A 295 16.24 4.92 -4.43
C LEU A 295 16.91 5.77 -3.34
N LEU A 296 16.95 7.08 -3.55
CA LEU A 296 17.24 8.05 -2.50
C LEU A 296 15.96 8.34 -1.72
N HIS A 297 15.94 7.84 -0.51
CA HIS A 297 14.80 7.86 0.36
C HIS A 297 15.04 8.78 1.55
N GLY A 298 14.07 9.59 1.92
CA GLY A 298 14.22 10.50 3.05
C GLY A 298 12.99 11.34 3.27
N ASP A 299 12.88 11.89 4.47
CA ASP A 299 11.74 12.71 4.89
C ASP A 299 11.55 13.96 4.00
N VAL A 300 10.37 14.58 4.01
CA VAL A 300 10.14 15.89 3.39
C VAL A 300 11.08 16.90 4.02
N GLY A 301 11.79 17.67 3.19
CA GLY A 301 12.78 18.65 3.67
C GLY A 301 14.13 18.06 4.13
N SER A 302 14.36 16.75 3.99
CA SER A 302 15.65 16.11 4.31
C SER A 302 16.81 16.47 3.36
N GLY A 303 16.57 17.28 2.32
CA GLY A 303 17.60 17.70 1.37
C GLY A 303 17.90 16.68 0.26
N LYS A 304 16.94 15.84 -0.15
CA LYS A 304 17.12 14.91 -1.29
C LYS A 304 17.61 15.62 -2.55
N THR A 305 17.10 16.81 -2.84
CA THR A 305 17.46 17.59 -4.03
C THR A 305 18.95 17.99 -4.05
N VAL A 306 19.56 18.32 -2.90
CA VAL A 306 20.99 18.67 -2.88
C VAL A 306 21.86 17.43 -3.16
N VAL A 307 21.48 16.27 -2.64
CA VAL A 307 22.16 14.99 -2.92
C VAL A 307 22.01 14.63 -4.41
N ALA A 308 20.83 14.84 -5.00
CA ALA A 308 20.62 14.62 -6.43
C ALA A 308 21.48 15.53 -7.31
N PHE A 309 21.56 16.83 -7.01
CA PHE A 309 22.43 17.74 -7.77
C PHE A 309 23.91 17.37 -7.63
N ALA A 310 24.36 16.98 -6.44
CA ALA A 310 25.72 16.47 -6.23
C ALA A 310 26.00 15.21 -7.08
N ALA A 311 25.05 14.27 -7.17
CA ALA A 311 25.16 13.11 -8.04
C ALA A 311 25.21 13.48 -9.53
N MET A 312 24.41 14.48 -9.95
CA MET A 312 24.41 15.00 -11.33
C MET A 312 25.76 15.61 -11.70
N LEU A 313 26.41 16.34 -10.79
CA LEU A 313 27.75 16.90 -11.01
C LEU A 313 28.78 15.83 -11.32
N ARG A 314 28.70 14.65 -10.68
CA ARG A 314 29.61 13.53 -10.97
C ARG A 314 29.50 13.03 -12.40
N ALA A 315 28.28 13.01 -12.96
CA ALA A 315 28.06 12.66 -14.35
C ALA A 315 28.65 13.72 -15.29
N VAL A 316 28.46 14.99 -14.97
CA VAL A 316 28.98 16.13 -15.72
C VAL A 316 30.52 16.14 -15.73
N GLU A 317 31.17 15.93 -14.59
CA GLU A 317 32.64 15.80 -14.52
C GLU A 317 33.16 14.63 -15.37
N SER A 318 32.36 13.58 -15.58
CA SER A 318 32.70 12.46 -16.45
C SER A 318 32.50 12.75 -17.95
N GLY A 319 32.13 13.98 -18.31
CA GLY A 319 31.88 14.42 -19.68
C GLY A 319 30.48 14.07 -20.21
N ARG A 320 29.50 13.87 -19.32
CA ARG A 320 28.15 13.40 -19.67
C ARG A 320 27.07 14.35 -19.21
N GLN A 321 25.92 14.28 -19.88
CA GLN A 321 24.75 15.07 -19.50
C GLN A 321 24.04 14.44 -18.30
N ALA A 322 23.43 15.28 -17.46
CA ALA A 322 22.58 14.85 -16.36
C ALA A 322 21.14 15.33 -16.55
N VAL A 323 20.17 14.46 -16.27
CA VAL A 323 18.74 14.75 -16.47
C VAL A 323 17.99 14.64 -15.15
N LEU A 324 17.13 15.61 -14.85
CA LEU A 324 16.17 15.55 -13.74
C LEU A 324 14.74 15.63 -14.24
N MET A 325 13.92 14.62 -13.88
CA MET A 325 12.50 14.55 -14.21
C MET A 325 11.64 14.81 -12.98
N ALA A 326 10.63 15.66 -13.15
CA ALA A 326 9.65 15.99 -12.12
C ALA A 326 8.20 15.73 -12.60
N PRO A 327 7.26 15.38 -11.69
CA PRO A 327 5.89 14.97 -12.03
C PRO A 327 5.04 16.09 -12.64
N THR A 328 5.34 17.34 -12.31
CA THR A 328 4.58 18.50 -12.76
C THR A 328 5.51 19.59 -13.27
N GLN A 329 4.98 20.44 -14.15
CA GLN A 329 5.67 21.62 -14.64
C GLN A 329 6.15 22.52 -13.50
N ILE A 330 5.29 22.76 -12.50
CA ILE A 330 5.60 23.63 -11.35
C ILE A 330 6.83 23.11 -10.60
N LEU A 331 6.93 21.80 -10.39
CA LEU A 331 8.07 21.21 -9.69
C LEU A 331 9.33 21.20 -10.56
N ALA A 332 9.19 20.98 -11.88
CA ALA A 332 10.31 21.09 -12.82
C ALA A 332 10.89 22.52 -12.85
N GLU A 333 10.04 23.54 -12.89
CA GLU A 333 10.44 24.96 -12.84
C GLU A 333 11.11 25.32 -11.51
N GLN A 334 10.62 24.77 -10.40
CA GLN A 334 11.24 24.94 -9.10
C GLN A 334 12.65 24.33 -9.05
N HIS A 335 12.81 23.11 -9.54
CA HIS A 335 14.12 22.45 -9.63
C HIS A 335 15.07 23.20 -10.56
N ALA A 336 14.60 23.67 -11.72
CA ALA A 336 15.39 24.50 -12.63
C ALA A 336 15.87 25.80 -11.97
N ARG A 337 15.00 26.49 -11.22
CA ARG A 337 15.39 27.71 -10.50
C ARG A 337 16.47 27.45 -9.46
N ASN A 338 16.34 26.37 -8.69
CA ASN A 338 17.33 25.98 -7.69
C ASN A 338 18.64 25.55 -8.35
N ALA A 339 18.57 24.75 -9.41
CA ALA A 339 19.73 24.32 -10.19
C ALA A 339 20.47 25.52 -10.79
N ARG A 340 19.78 26.48 -11.40
CA ARG A 340 20.41 27.71 -11.91
C ARG A 340 21.14 28.47 -10.82
N LYS A 341 20.46 28.69 -9.69
CA LYS A 341 21.04 29.40 -8.53
C LYS A 341 22.33 28.76 -8.01
N TRP A 342 22.43 27.43 -8.02
CA TRP A 342 23.57 26.72 -7.41
C TRP A 342 24.59 26.19 -8.40
N LEU A 343 24.24 25.97 -9.67
CA LEU A 343 25.07 25.27 -10.65
C LEU A 343 25.57 26.18 -11.78
N GLU A 344 24.86 27.26 -12.13
CA GLU A 344 25.38 28.25 -13.09
C GLU A 344 26.62 29.00 -12.60
N PRO A 345 26.79 29.31 -11.28
CA PRO A 345 28.04 29.87 -10.77
C PRO A 345 29.27 28.99 -11.02
N LEU A 346 29.08 27.68 -11.17
CA LEU A 346 30.12 26.70 -11.51
C LEU A 346 30.44 26.67 -13.01
N GLY A 347 29.80 27.51 -13.82
CA GLY A 347 29.95 27.53 -15.28
C GLY A 347 29.12 26.48 -16.02
N LEU A 348 28.16 25.83 -15.34
CA LEU A 348 27.29 24.81 -15.94
C LEU A 348 26.01 25.43 -16.51
N ARG A 349 25.51 24.89 -17.63
CA ARG A 349 24.27 25.36 -18.25
C ARG A 349 23.10 24.47 -17.89
N VAL A 350 21.99 25.11 -17.51
CA VAL A 350 20.76 24.42 -17.07
C VAL A 350 19.60 24.72 -18.03
N ALA A 351 19.16 23.70 -18.76
CA ALA A 351 17.98 23.77 -19.63
C ALA A 351 16.72 23.27 -18.91
N LEU A 352 15.56 23.87 -19.24
CA LEU A 352 14.24 23.44 -18.75
C LEU A 352 13.35 23.03 -19.93
N ARG A 353 12.66 21.89 -19.82
CA ARG A 353 11.69 21.42 -20.81
C ARG A 353 10.42 20.87 -20.18
N THR A 354 9.29 21.47 -20.51
CA THR A 354 7.96 21.05 -20.03
C THR A 354 7.00 20.91 -21.22
N GLY A 355 5.85 20.25 -21.02
CA GLY A 355 4.91 19.92 -22.11
C GLY A 355 4.12 21.12 -22.65
N SER A 356 3.96 22.17 -21.85
CA SER A 356 3.16 23.38 -22.13
C SER A 356 4.02 24.54 -22.61
N LYS A 357 5.26 24.66 -22.11
CA LYS A 357 6.23 25.67 -22.52
C LYS A 357 7.27 25.07 -23.45
N ARG A 358 7.07 25.26 -24.75
CA ARG A 358 8.19 25.52 -25.66
C ARG A 358 8.63 26.97 -25.48
N GLU A 359 9.00 27.40 -24.26
CA GLU A 359 9.38 28.80 -24.08
C GLU A 359 10.84 29.02 -24.48
N ASP A 360 10.93 29.88 -25.49
CA ASP A 360 11.98 30.82 -25.88
C ASP A 360 13.30 30.24 -26.39
N GLY A 361 13.74 30.80 -27.52
CA GLY A 361 14.79 30.25 -28.40
C GLY A 361 16.07 29.77 -27.69
N GLU A 362 16.45 30.38 -26.58
CA GLU A 362 17.66 30.03 -25.82
C GLU A 362 17.63 28.61 -25.22
N GLY A 363 16.50 28.16 -24.65
CA GLY A 363 16.42 26.83 -24.02
C GLY A 363 16.44 25.68 -25.04
N LEU A 364 15.86 25.92 -26.22
CA LEU A 364 15.89 24.97 -27.33
C LEU A 364 17.26 24.97 -28.03
N GLU A 365 17.89 26.14 -28.19
CA GLU A 365 19.26 26.27 -28.70
C GLU A 365 20.27 25.58 -27.80
N LEU A 366 20.15 25.73 -26.48
CA LEU A 366 20.98 25.03 -25.49
C LEU A 366 20.80 23.51 -25.50
N MET A 367 19.65 22.98 -25.95
CA MET A 367 19.48 21.52 -26.13
C MET A 367 19.94 21.04 -27.50
N ARG A 368 19.71 21.83 -28.56
CA ARG A 368 19.96 21.48 -29.97
C ARG A 368 21.28 22.04 -30.52
N GLY A 369 22.14 22.57 -29.65
CA GLY A 369 23.40 23.22 -30.01
C GLY A 369 24.16 22.42 -31.08
N LYS A 370 24.63 23.11 -32.13
CA LYS A 370 25.27 22.48 -33.30
C LYS A 370 26.60 21.81 -32.94
N ARG A 371 27.26 22.22 -31.85
CA ARG A 371 28.48 21.59 -31.31
C ARG A 371 28.18 20.98 -29.94
N SER A 372 28.90 19.92 -29.59
CA SER A 372 28.79 19.31 -28.25
C SER A 372 29.11 20.29 -27.12
N SER A 373 29.94 21.30 -27.38
CA SER A 373 30.26 22.39 -26.47
C SER A 373 29.10 23.36 -26.23
N ASP A 374 28.05 23.32 -27.04
CA ASP A 374 26.93 24.27 -27.00
C ASP A 374 25.70 23.65 -26.31
N LYS A 375 25.79 22.37 -25.92
CA LYS A 375 24.72 21.62 -25.25
C LYS A 375 24.73 21.84 -23.74
N ALA A 376 23.56 21.96 -23.14
CA ALA A 376 23.43 22.05 -21.69
C ALA A 376 23.95 20.78 -21.01
N GLU A 377 24.73 20.93 -19.95
CA GLU A 377 25.21 19.82 -19.12
C GLU A 377 24.09 19.24 -18.25
N ILE A 378 23.10 20.08 -17.90
CA ILE A 378 21.99 19.73 -17.03
C ILE A 378 20.65 20.05 -17.70
N VAL A 379 19.76 19.06 -17.75
CA VAL A 379 18.41 19.20 -18.29
C VAL A 379 17.38 18.85 -17.23
N ILE A 380 16.42 19.73 -17.01
CA ILE A 380 15.32 19.54 -16.07
C ILE A 380 13.99 19.57 -16.81
N GLY A 381 13.05 18.69 -16.47
CA GLY A 381 11.78 18.68 -17.18
C GLY A 381 10.74 17.72 -16.64
N THR A 382 9.65 17.60 -17.39
CA THR A 382 8.58 16.63 -17.11
C THR A 382 8.75 15.35 -17.94
N HIS A 383 7.76 14.45 -17.93
CA HIS A 383 7.73 13.23 -18.76
C HIS A 383 7.95 13.49 -20.27
N ALA A 384 7.78 14.74 -20.73
CA ALA A 384 8.10 15.16 -22.09
C ALA A 384 9.55 14.86 -22.51
N LEU A 385 10.48 14.74 -21.55
CA LEU A 385 11.87 14.37 -21.79
C LEU A 385 12.04 12.92 -22.29
N LEU A 386 11.14 12.00 -21.92
CA LEU A 386 11.21 10.58 -22.32
C LEU A 386 11.00 10.33 -23.82
N HIS A 387 10.40 11.30 -24.50
CA HIS A 387 10.09 11.22 -25.93
C HIS A 387 11.16 11.87 -26.81
N ASP A 388 12.19 12.47 -26.23
CA ASP A 388 13.28 13.08 -26.97
C ASP A 388 14.46 12.12 -27.10
N GLU A 389 14.66 11.58 -28.31
CA GLU A 389 15.73 10.61 -28.55
C GLU A 389 17.11 11.25 -28.58
N GLU A 390 17.22 12.51 -29.01
CA GLU A 390 18.50 13.25 -29.07
C GLU A 390 19.06 13.56 -27.68
N LEU A 391 18.17 13.80 -26.71
CA LEU A 391 18.54 14.09 -25.32
C LEU A 391 19.09 12.87 -24.57
N MET A 392 18.75 11.66 -25.01
CA MET A 392 19.14 10.43 -24.33
C MET A 392 20.52 9.93 -24.78
N HIS A 393 21.07 10.47 -25.87
CA HIS A 393 22.41 10.17 -26.33
C HIS A 393 23.45 10.89 -25.45
N ASN A 394 24.31 10.13 -24.76
CA ASN A 394 25.33 10.60 -23.81
C ASN A 394 24.83 11.08 -22.42
N THR A 395 23.66 10.62 -21.98
CA THR A 395 23.20 10.85 -20.61
C THR A 395 23.92 9.91 -19.64
N GLY A 396 24.57 10.49 -18.63
CA GLY A 396 25.20 9.75 -17.54
C GLY A 396 24.21 9.35 -16.47
N ILE A 397 23.35 10.26 -16.03
CA ILE A 397 22.42 10.01 -14.93
C ILE A 397 21.03 10.58 -15.21
N VAL A 398 20.01 9.83 -14.82
CA VAL A 398 18.61 10.24 -14.81
C VAL A 398 18.09 10.23 -13.37
N VAL A 399 17.79 11.42 -12.86
CA VAL A 399 17.14 11.63 -11.57
C VAL A 399 15.63 11.70 -11.77
N ILE A 400 14.85 10.95 -10.99
CA ILE A 400 13.38 10.94 -11.04
C ILE A 400 12.84 11.38 -9.69
N ASP A 401 12.14 12.50 -9.62
CA ASP A 401 11.50 12.97 -8.38
C ASP A 401 10.04 12.51 -8.27
N GLU A 402 9.61 12.20 -7.05
CA GLU A 402 8.26 11.76 -6.67
C GLU A 402 7.64 10.69 -7.59
N GLN A 403 8.25 9.50 -7.55
CA GLN A 403 7.98 8.38 -8.47
C GLN A 403 6.52 7.88 -8.54
N HIS A 404 5.66 8.18 -7.56
CA HIS A 404 4.31 7.57 -7.47
C HIS A 404 3.36 7.91 -8.62
N LYS A 405 3.73 8.86 -9.50
CA LYS A 405 2.96 9.20 -10.71
C LYS A 405 3.57 8.64 -12.01
N PHE A 406 4.73 8.00 -11.95
CA PHE A 406 5.47 7.49 -13.10
C PHE A 406 5.48 5.96 -13.12
N GLY A 407 4.77 5.37 -14.07
CA GLY A 407 4.63 3.92 -14.17
C GLY A 407 5.96 3.18 -14.38
N VAL A 408 6.07 1.98 -13.78
CA VAL A 408 7.24 1.09 -13.87
C VAL A 408 7.67 0.81 -15.33
N ALA A 409 6.71 0.74 -16.27
CA ALA A 409 6.96 0.50 -17.68
C ALA A 409 7.72 1.62 -18.40
N GLN A 410 7.63 2.87 -17.92
CA GLN A 410 8.36 3.99 -18.50
C GLN A 410 9.84 3.95 -18.12
N ARG A 411 10.18 3.43 -16.93
CA ARG A 411 11.58 3.18 -16.50
C ARG A 411 12.28 2.14 -17.39
N ALA A 412 11.57 1.06 -17.73
CA ALA A 412 12.11 0.03 -18.62
C ALA A 412 12.43 0.56 -20.03
N LYS A 413 11.67 1.55 -20.52
CA LYS A 413 11.95 2.19 -21.82
C LYS A 413 13.21 3.05 -21.82
N LEU A 414 13.57 3.65 -20.67
CA LEU A 414 14.82 4.41 -20.52
C LEU A 414 16.06 3.49 -20.57
N ILE A 415 15.96 2.31 -19.96
CA ILE A 415 17.06 1.34 -19.85
C ILE A 415 17.29 0.58 -21.17
N ARG A 416 16.28 0.45 -22.03
CA ARG A 416 16.32 -0.40 -23.25
C ARG A 416 16.95 0.24 -24.50
N LYS A 417 17.37 1.51 -24.49
CA LYS A 417 17.76 2.26 -25.71
C LYS A 417 19.28 2.36 -26.00
N GLY A 418 20.10 1.46 -25.44
CA GLY A 418 21.47 1.22 -25.91
C GLY A 418 22.61 1.93 -25.14
N ASP A 419 22.31 3.02 -24.44
CA ASP A 419 23.14 3.54 -23.34
C ASP A 419 22.34 3.33 -22.05
N THR A 420 22.91 2.63 -21.06
CA THR A 420 22.29 2.39 -19.75
C THR A 420 22.75 3.48 -18.77
N PRO A 421 22.03 4.62 -18.65
CA PRO A 421 22.38 5.65 -17.69
C PRO A 421 22.16 5.14 -16.26
N ASP A 422 22.87 5.75 -15.32
CA ASP A 422 22.60 5.60 -13.91
C ASP A 422 21.22 6.20 -13.58
N VAL A 423 20.44 5.50 -12.75
CA VAL A 423 19.09 5.92 -12.37
C VAL A 423 19.04 6.19 -10.88
N LEU A 424 18.68 7.42 -10.51
CA LEU A 424 18.46 7.84 -9.14
C LEU A 424 16.99 8.24 -8.97
N VAL A 425 16.23 7.48 -8.20
CA VAL A 425 14.85 7.81 -7.89
C VAL A 425 14.79 8.49 -6.52
N MET A 426 14.04 9.57 -6.39
CA MET A 426 13.73 10.23 -5.12
C MET A 426 12.25 10.05 -4.78
N THR A 427 11.97 9.87 -3.49
CA THR A 427 10.59 9.90 -2.97
C THR A 427 10.54 10.68 -1.67
N ALA A 428 9.50 11.49 -1.48
CA ALA A 428 9.28 12.18 -0.22
C ALA A 428 8.26 11.50 0.69
N THR A 429 7.52 10.49 0.22
CA THR A 429 6.81 9.60 1.15
C THR A 429 7.85 8.76 1.87
N PRO A 430 7.92 8.81 3.21
CA PRO A 430 8.60 7.78 3.96
C PRO A 430 7.87 6.46 3.69
N ILE A 431 8.60 5.45 3.23
CA ILE A 431 8.09 4.12 2.94
C ILE A 431 8.76 3.23 3.97
N PRO A 432 8.00 2.36 4.67
CA PRO A 432 8.60 1.43 5.61
C PRO A 432 9.75 0.69 4.94
N ARG A 433 10.87 0.52 5.65
CA ARG A 433 12.05 -0.12 5.07
C ARG A 433 11.73 -1.52 4.54
N THR A 434 10.81 -2.23 5.20
CA THR A 434 10.28 -3.54 4.77
C THR A 434 9.59 -3.50 3.41
N LEU A 435 8.73 -2.49 3.21
CA LEU A 435 8.02 -2.29 1.95
C LEU A 435 8.98 -1.85 0.84
N THR A 436 9.98 -1.04 1.16
CA THR A 436 10.96 -0.59 0.17
C THR A 436 11.74 -1.78 -0.43
N LEU A 437 12.18 -2.71 0.43
CA LEU A 437 12.86 -3.95 0.01
C LEU A 437 11.97 -4.89 -0.82
N THR A 438 10.66 -4.76 -0.68
CA THR A 438 9.69 -5.54 -1.45
C THR A 438 9.33 -4.75 -2.71
N ILE A 439 8.50 -3.71 -2.62
CA ILE A 439 7.93 -2.95 -3.74
C ILE A 439 8.98 -2.38 -4.72
N TYR A 440 10.12 -1.94 -4.20
CA TYR A 440 11.20 -1.34 -4.98
C TYR A 440 12.49 -2.17 -4.90
N GLY A 441 12.41 -3.46 -4.60
CA GLY A 441 13.58 -4.27 -4.31
C GLY A 441 14.59 -4.41 -5.46
N ASP A 442 14.24 -3.97 -6.68
CA ASP A 442 15.18 -3.86 -7.80
C ASP A 442 16.10 -2.63 -7.69
N LEU A 443 15.84 -1.74 -6.73
CA LEU A 443 16.62 -0.57 -6.39
C LEU A 443 17.49 -0.83 -5.15
N GLU A 444 18.73 -0.35 -5.18
CA GLU A 444 19.49 -0.11 -3.95
C GLU A 444 18.88 1.07 -3.18
N VAL A 445 18.94 1.09 -1.86
CA VAL A 445 18.27 2.13 -1.05
C VAL A 445 19.29 2.93 -0.27
N SER A 446 19.33 4.25 -0.50
CA SER A 446 20.01 5.21 0.37
C SER A 446 18.99 5.92 1.25
N THR A 447 19.21 5.94 2.57
CA THR A 447 18.29 6.59 3.52
C THR A 447 18.90 7.84 4.13
N ILE A 448 18.25 8.99 3.95
CA ILE A 448 18.52 10.22 4.71
C ILE A 448 17.66 10.19 5.98
N ASP A 449 18.26 9.70 7.06
CA ASP A 449 17.65 9.55 8.39
C ASP A 449 17.91 10.74 9.32
N GLN A 450 18.57 11.80 8.83
CA GLN A 450 18.83 13.03 9.57
C GLN A 450 18.21 14.23 8.87
N ARG A 451 17.44 15.02 9.62
CA ARG A 451 16.98 16.34 9.16
C ARG A 451 18.10 17.39 9.36
N PRO A 452 18.17 18.44 8.53
CA PRO A 452 19.04 19.58 8.78
C PRO A 452 18.79 20.18 10.17
N ARG A 453 19.85 20.60 10.87
CA ARG A 453 19.81 21.02 12.29
C ARG A 453 18.95 22.26 12.57
N ASP A 454 18.67 23.07 11.55
CA ASP A 454 17.95 24.35 11.67
C ASP A 454 16.41 24.21 11.53
N GLY A 455 15.88 23.00 11.74
CA GLY A 455 14.46 22.72 11.58
C GLY A 455 13.58 23.53 12.53
N VAL A 456 12.78 24.44 11.98
CA VAL A 456 11.68 25.09 12.70
C VAL A 456 10.74 24.04 13.30
N LYS A 457 10.36 24.23 14.57
CA LYS A 457 9.43 23.34 15.27
C LYS A 457 8.04 23.42 14.62
N ILE A 458 7.52 22.27 14.18
CA ILE A 458 6.14 22.12 13.74
C ILE A 458 5.31 21.54 14.88
N ILE A 459 4.39 22.33 15.43
CA ILE A 459 3.48 21.89 16.50
C ILE A 459 2.24 21.29 15.84
N THR A 460 2.04 19.98 16.00
CA THR A 460 0.89 19.27 15.45
C THR A 460 -0.16 19.05 16.53
N LYS A 461 -1.44 19.35 16.24
CA LYS A 461 -2.57 19.12 17.14
C LYS A 461 -3.83 18.61 16.43
N VAL A 462 -4.46 17.60 16.99
CA VAL A 462 -5.77 17.08 16.62
C VAL A 462 -6.83 17.84 17.41
N ARG A 463 -7.84 18.35 16.71
CA ARG A 463 -8.92 19.16 17.30
C ARG A 463 -10.27 18.74 16.74
N PRO A 464 -11.35 18.78 17.56
CA PRO A 464 -12.69 18.55 17.05
C PRO A 464 -13.14 19.73 16.17
N LYS A 465 -13.98 19.46 15.16
CA LYS A 465 -14.53 20.51 14.27
C LYS A 465 -15.25 21.65 15.01
N THR A 466 -15.78 21.40 16.19
CA THR A 466 -16.42 22.42 17.05
C THR A 466 -15.48 23.59 17.40
N LYS A 467 -14.16 23.39 17.29
CA LYS A 467 -13.13 24.39 17.57
C LYS A 467 -12.73 25.25 16.36
N LEU A 468 -13.46 25.17 15.25
CA LEU A 468 -13.17 25.92 14.02
C LEU A 468 -13.09 27.44 14.22
N LYS A 469 -13.99 28.04 15.01
CA LYS A 469 -13.96 29.49 15.28
C LYS A 469 -12.71 29.93 16.04
N GLU A 470 -12.23 29.11 16.96
CA GLU A 470 -10.98 29.35 17.70
C GLU A 470 -9.77 29.24 16.76
N ALA A 471 -9.76 28.25 15.88
CA ALA A 471 -8.72 28.10 14.86
C ALA A 471 -8.70 29.27 13.86
N ALA A 472 -9.86 29.77 13.45
CA ALA A 472 -9.94 30.95 12.58
C ALA A 472 -9.40 32.21 13.26
N LYS A 473 -9.69 32.40 14.56
CA LYS A 473 -9.08 33.49 15.34
C LYS A 473 -7.56 33.35 15.38
N PHE A 474 -7.06 32.15 15.65
CA PHE A 474 -5.63 31.86 15.67
C PHE A 474 -4.94 32.14 14.32
N LEU A 475 -5.56 31.71 13.22
CA LEU A 475 -5.02 32.00 11.88
C LEU A 475 -5.00 33.50 11.59
N ARG A 476 -6.01 34.26 12.01
CA ARG A 476 -6.01 35.73 11.86
C ARG A 476 -4.84 36.38 12.62
N GLU A 477 -4.60 35.97 13.87
CA GLU A 477 -3.46 36.46 14.66
C GLU A 477 -2.12 36.16 13.95
N GLN A 478 -1.99 34.99 13.32
CA GLN A 478 -0.80 34.66 12.53
C GLN A 478 -0.66 35.51 11.26
N ILE A 479 -1.77 35.82 10.59
CA ILE A 479 -1.79 36.70 9.41
C ILE A 479 -1.45 38.14 9.79
N GLU A 480 -1.92 38.64 10.93
CA GLU A 480 -1.58 39.97 11.46
C GLU A 480 -0.07 40.09 11.78
N GLU A 481 0.58 38.97 12.12
CA GLU A 481 2.05 38.87 12.27
C GLU A 481 2.79 38.75 10.91
N GLY A 482 2.08 38.90 9.79
CA GLY A 482 2.62 38.86 8.42
C GLY A 482 2.79 37.45 7.83
N ARG A 483 2.19 36.43 8.44
CA ARG A 483 2.34 35.01 8.04
C ARG A 483 1.18 34.56 7.16
N GLN A 484 1.32 33.39 6.53
CA GLN A 484 0.30 32.82 5.65
C GLN A 484 -0.17 31.44 6.11
N GLY A 485 -1.36 31.02 5.68
CA GLY A 485 -1.96 29.74 6.08
C GLY A 485 -2.51 28.90 4.93
N TYR A 486 -2.41 27.58 5.06
CA TYR A 486 -3.06 26.61 4.21
C TYR A 486 -4.28 26.01 4.89
N ILE A 487 -5.37 25.83 4.14
CA ILE A 487 -6.60 25.19 4.58
C ILE A 487 -6.95 24.08 3.57
N VAL A 488 -6.79 22.83 3.97
CA VAL A 488 -6.91 21.66 3.09
C VAL A 488 -8.17 20.89 3.41
N TYR A 489 -8.95 20.55 2.39
CA TYR A 489 -10.14 19.71 2.51
C TYR A 489 -9.89 18.32 1.93
N ALA A 490 -10.32 17.29 2.66
CA ALA A 490 -10.27 15.91 2.21
C ALA A 490 -11.23 15.63 1.04
N LEU A 491 -10.85 14.66 0.21
CA LEU A 491 -11.69 14.17 -0.88
C LEU A 491 -12.95 13.48 -0.31
N ILE A 492 -14.07 13.69 -1.00
CA ILE A 492 -15.34 12.97 -0.79
C ILE A 492 -15.51 12.10 -2.04
N ASP A 493 -14.88 10.91 -2.03
CA ASP A 493 -14.80 9.94 -3.14
C ASP A 493 -14.03 10.37 -4.41
N GLU A 494 -13.66 9.38 -5.24
CA GLU A 494 -12.85 9.51 -6.48
C GLU A 494 -13.48 10.36 -7.60
N SER A 495 -14.65 10.96 -7.35
CA SER A 495 -15.34 11.83 -8.30
C SER A 495 -14.84 13.26 -8.19
N GLU A 496 -14.12 13.73 -9.21
CA GLU A 496 -13.63 15.12 -9.34
C GLU A 496 -14.74 16.19 -9.17
N LYS A 497 -16.03 15.84 -9.35
CA LYS A 497 -17.16 16.75 -9.14
C LYS A 497 -17.41 17.07 -7.66
N LEU A 498 -17.18 16.12 -6.76
CA LEU A 498 -17.34 16.30 -5.31
C LEU A 498 -16.16 17.07 -4.71
N GLU A 499 -14.95 16.92 -5.27
CA GLU A 499 -13.71 17.62 -4.87
C GLU A 499 -13.87 19.15 -4.93
N ALA A 500 -14.28 19.69 -6.09
CA ALA A 500 -14.44 21.13 -6.26
C ALA A 500 -15.54 21.69 -5.33
N GLY A 501 -16.61 20.92 -5.10
CA GLY A 501 -17.73 21.35 -4.26
C GLY A 501 -17.34 21.58 -2.78
N ALA A 502 -16.45 20.76 -2.22
CA ALA A 502 -15.99 20.91 -0.84
C ALA A 502 -15.05 22.12 -0.67
N ALA A 503 -14.08 22.28 -1.57
CA ALA A 503 -13.12 23.38 -1.53
C ALA A 503 -13.79 24.74 -1.77
N THR A 504 -14.73 24.84 -2.71
CA THR A 504 -15.47 26.09 -2.98
C THR A 504 -16.33 26.49 -1.78
N LYS A 505 -17.03 25.53 -1.14
CA LYS A 505 -17.77 25.81 0.11
C LYS A 505 -16.84 26.25 1.23
N GLY A 506 -15.70 25.58 1.37
CA GLY A 506 -14.67 25.96 2.34
C GLY A 506 -14.13 27.37 2.09
N HIS A 507 -13.92 27.75 0.83
CA HIS A 507 -13.50 29.10 0.46
C HIS A 507 -14.50 30.17 0.86
N GLU A 508 -15.80 29.95 0.64
CA GLU A 508 -16.86 30.87 1.08
C GLU A 508 -16.91 31.00 2.62
N GLU A 509 -16.75 29.88 3.34
CA GLU A 509 -16.76 29.85 4.81
C GLU A 509 -15.54 30.60 5.38
N TRP A 510 -14.34 30.26 4.92
CA TRP A 510 -13.09 30.85 5.40
C TRP A 510 -12.92 32.31 4.98
N SER A 511 -13.41 32.72 3.81
CA SER A 511 -13.43 34.13 3.41
C SER A 511 -14.27 34.98 4.38
N LYS A 512 -15.41 34.46 4.84
CA LYS A 512 -16.24 35.14 5.85
C LYS A 512 -15.58 35.14 7.23
N LEU A 513 -14.95 34.02 7.61
CA LEU A 513 -14.30 33.89 8.91
C LEU A 513 -13.02 34.74 9.01
N LEU A 514 -12.28 34.94 7.92
CA LEU A 514 -11.01 35.66 7.91
C LEU A 514 -11.12 37.12 7.45
N ALA A 515 -12.29 37.60 7.06
CA ALA A 515 -12.48 38.99 6.65
C ALA A 515 -11.84 39.98 7.66
N PRO A 516 -11.04 40.97 7.19
CA PRO A 516 -10.86 41.40 5.79
C PRO A 516 -9.70 40.73 5.01
N CYS A 517 -9.12 39.62 5.48
CA CYS A 517 -7.99 38.96 4.81
C CYS A 517 -8.36 38.37 3.42
N GLU A 518 -7.37 38.30 2.53
CA GLU A 518 -7.51 37.77 1.18
C GLU A 518 -7.33 36.24 1.17
N VAL A 519 -8.39 35.51 0.81
CA VAL A 519 -8.37 34.03 0.77
C VAL A 519 -8.44 33.54 -0.68
N GLY A 520 -7.45 32.76 -1.09
CA GLY A 520 -7.42 32.10 -2.41
C GLY A 520 -8.09 30.73 -2.42
N LEU A 521 -8.45 30.25 -3.61
CA LEU A 521 -8.98 28.90 -3.85
C LEU A 521 -8.10 28.18 -4.87
N LEU A 522 -7.78 26.91 -4.60
CA LEU A 522 -7.04 26.05 -5.52
C LEU A 522 -7.58 24.61 -5.50
N HIS A 523 -8.12 24.12 -6.62
CA HIS A 523 -8.64 22.75 -6.72
C HIS A 523 -8.32 22.08 -8.06
N GLY A 524 -8.48 20.75 -8.15
CA GLY A 524 -8.12 19.94 -9.32
C GLY A 524 -8.69 20.42 -10.66
N ARG A 525 -9.91 20.99 -10.68
CA ARG A 525 -10.60 21.43 -11.90
C ARG A 525 -10.16 22.76 -12.49
N MET A 526 -9.34 23.55 -11.78
CA MET A 526 -8.83 24.82 -12.33
C MET A 526 -7.86 24.54 -13.47
N SER A 527 -7.83 25.43 -14.45
CA SER A 527 -6.86 25.37 -15.55
C SER A 527 -5.43 25.48 -15.00
N ALA A 528 -4.44 25.04 -15.79
CA ALA A 528 -3.04 25.15 -15.39
C ALA A 528 -2.64 26.62 -15.17
N GLU A 529 -3.11 27.52 -16.02
CA GLU A 529 -2.86 28.97 -15.95
C GLU A 529 -3.49 29.59 -14.69
N GLU A 530 -4.73 29.22 -14.35
CA GLU A 530 -5.42 29.70 -13.14
C GLU A 530 -4.70 29.24 -11.87
N LYS A 531 -4.27 27.98 -11.81
CA LYS A 531 -3.48 27.45 -10.69
C LYS A 531 -2.17 28.20 -10.56
N GLU A 532 -1.50 28.48 -11.67
CA GLU A 532 -0.24 29.23 -11.69
C GLU A 532 -0.42 30.65 -11.17
N ASP A 533 -1.46 31.37 -11.61
CA ASP A 533 -1.75 32.73 -11.13
C ASP A 533 -2.03 32.78 -9.62
N VAL A 534 -2.93 31.92 -9.13
CA VAL A 534 -3.25 31.85 -7.69
C VAL A 534 -1.99 31.55 -6.89
N MET A 535 -1.16 30.61 -7.36
CA MET A 535 0.08 30.27 -6.67
C MET A 535 1.12 31.38 -6.71
N LYS A 536 1.22 32.12 -7.82
CA LYS A 536 2.09 33.29 -7.95
C LYS A 536 1.68 34.38 -6.97
N ARG A 537 0.37 34.64 -6.84
CA ARG A 537 -0.19 35.60 -5.88
C ARG A 537 0.06 35.18 -4.43
N PHE A 538 -0.17 33.90 -4.10
CA PHE A 538 0.07 33.38 -2.76
C PHE A 538 1.56 33.45 -2.39
N ARG A 539 2.48 33.03 -3.28
CA ARG A 539 3.93 33.17 -3.04
C ARG A 539 4.39 34.62 -2.85
N ALA A 540 3.75 35.56 -3.54
CA ALA A 540 4.06 36.98 -3.43
C ALA A 540 3.45 37.66 -2.19
N GLY A 541 2.76 36.92 -1.32
CA GLY A 541 2.09 37.47 -0.13
C GLY A 541 0.84 38.30 -0.45
N LYS A 542 0.26 38.18 -1.66
CA LYS A 542 -0.98 38.87 -2.04
C LYS A 542 -2.25 38.14 -1.58
N LEU A 543 -2.10 36.91 -1.09
CA LEU A 543 -3.17 36.09 -0.55
C LEU A 543 -2.70 35.61 0.83
N ASP A 544 -3.47 35.86 1.88
CA ASP A 544 -3.10 35.55 3.26
C ASP A 544 -3.32 34.06 3.57
N ALA A 545 -4.39 33.49 3.01
CA ALA A 545 -4.71 32.08 3.17
C ALA A 545 -5.06 31.42 1.82
N LEU A 546 -4.79 30.12 1.72
CA LEU A 546 -5.12 29.32 0.54
C LEU A 546 -5.98 28.12 0.93
N VAL A 547 -7.23 28.11 0.45
CA VAL A 547 -8.12 26.96 0.55
C VAL A 547 -7.86 26.03 -0.63
N SER A 548 -7.58 24.75 -0.35
CA SER A 548 -7.26 23.79 -1.40
C SER A 548 -7.67 22.36 -1.09
N THR A 549 -7.61 21.52 -2.11
CA THR A 549 -7.68 20.06 -2.01
C THR A 549 -6.27 19.46 -1.94
N THR A 550 -6.14 18.15 -2.21
CA THR A 550 -4.87 17.42 -2.29
C THR A 550 -3.89 17.97 -3.33
N VAL A 551 -4.26 18.97 -4.14
CA VAL A 551 -3.36 19.55 -5.16
C VAL A 551 -2.11 20.20 -4.54
N ILE A 552 -2.18 20.69 -3.28
CA ILE A 552 -1.00 21.19 -2.54
C ILE A 552 0.05 20.09 -2.27
N GLU A 553 -0.32 18.81 -2.35
CA GLU A 553 0.62 17.70 -2.16
C GLU A 553 1.81 17.79 -3.11
N VAL A 554 1.68 18.43 -4.28
CA VAL A 554 2.76 18.53 -5.27
C VAL A 554 3.53 19.84 -5.16
N GLY A 555 4.64 19.81 -4.42
CA GLY A 555 5.85 20.54 -4.81
C GLY A 555 5.84 22.06 -4.69
N ILE A 556 5.09 22.65 -3.75
CA ILE A 556 5.11 24.11 -3.55
C ILE A 556 5.81 24.43 -2.23
N ASP A 557 6.83 25.30 -2.31
CA ASP A 557 7.50 25.90 -1.16
C ASP A 557 7.05 27.36 -1.00
N VAL A 558 6.48 27.69 0.17
CA VAL A 558 6.15 29.06 0.59
C VAL A 558 6.70 29.24 2.01
N PRO A 559 7.91 29.81 2.18
CA PRO A 559 8.57 29.91 3.48
C PRO A 559 7.77 30.67 4.54
N ASN A 560 6.92 31.60 4.11
CA ASN A 560 6.08 32.41 4.98
C ASN A 560 4.77 31.73 5.41
N ALA A 561 4.44 30.55 4.85
CA ALA A 561 3.29 29.78 5.26
C ALA A 561 3.61 28.97 6.51
N THR A 562 3.07 29.41 7.66
CA THR A 562 3.36 28.81 8.97
C THR A 562 2.20 27.99 9.52
N VAL A 563 0.99 28.16 9.00
CA VAL A 563 -0.21 27.46 9.50
C VAL A 563 -0.74 26.49 8.45
N MET A 564 -1.09 25.27 8.88
CA MET A 564 -1.72 24.23 8.06
C MET A 564 -2.94 23.68 8.79
N PHE A 565 -4.12 23.88 8.23
CA PHE A 565 -5.38 23.33 8.73
C PHE A 565 -5.87 22.25 7.78
N ILE A 566 -6.11 21.05 8.30
CA ILE A 566 -6.59 19.91 7.50
C ILE A 566 -7.97 19.52 8.01
N HIS A 567 -8.98 19.77 7.18
CA HIS A 567 -10.36 19.35 7.42
C HIS A 567 -10.55 17.88 7.08
N ASP A 568 -11.42 17.22 7.85
CA ASP A 568 -11.75 15.80 7.67
C ASP A 568 -10.49 14.91 7.61
N ALA A 569 -9.53 15.18 8.51
CA ALA A 569 -8.22 14.54 8.52
C ALA A 569 -8.30 13.00 8.60
N GLY A 570 -9.38 12.48 9.19
CA GLY A 570 -9.67 11.04 9.25
C GLY A 570 -9.84 10.35 7.90
N ARG A 571 -9.97 11.09 6.79
CA ARG A 571 -10.05 10.53 5.44
C ARG A 571 -8.70 10.40 4.74
N PHE A 572 -7.69 11.10 5.21
CA PHE A 572 -6.34 11.02 4.65
C PHE A 572 -5.56 9.84 5.22
N GLY A 573 -4.62 9.29 4.45
CA GLY A 573 -3.57 8.44 4.99
C GLY A 573 -2.59 9.19 5.87
N LEU A 574 -1.99 8.53 6.87
CA LEU A 574 -1.01 9.20 7.72
C LEU A 574 0.21 9.67 6.93
N ALA A 575 0.62 8.92 5.90
CA ALA A 575 1.68 9.33 4.98
C ALA A 575 1.31 10.63 4.20
N GLN A 576 0.06 10.78 3.74
CA GLN A 576 -0.41 11.99 3.05
C GLN A 576 -0.45 13.19 4.02
N LEU A 577 -0.95 12.99 5.23
CA LEU A 577 -0.96 14.03 6.27
C LEU A 577 0.46 14.48 6.62
N HIS A 578 1.41 13.55 6.65
CA HIS A 578 2.82 13.86 6.85
C HIS A 578 3.41 14.68 5.71
N GLN A 579 3.08 14.36 4.45
CA GLN A 579 3.48 15.16 3.31
C GLN A 579 2.91 16.58 3.35
N LEU A 580 1.62 16.72 3.66
CA LEU A 580 0.97 18.02 3.83
C LEU A 580 1.63 18.81 4.97
N ARG A 581 1.87 18.18 6.13
CA ARG A 581 2.59 18.78 7.25
C ARG A 581 3.98 19.28 6.84
N GLY A 582 4.69 18.56 5.97
CA GLY A 582 6.01 18.96 5.46
C GLY A 582 6.01 20.13 4.46
N ARG A 583 4.84 20.68 4.11
CA ARG A 583 4.71 21.89 3.28
C ARG A 583 4.82 23.20 4.08
N ILE A 584 4.78 23.12 5.41
CA ILE A 584 5.03 24.24 6.33
C ILE A 584 6.34 24.02 7.10
N GLY A 585 6.82 25.04 7.83
CA GLY A 585 8.07 24.93 8.62
C GLY A 585 9.35 25.14 7.81
N ARG A 586 9.27 25.91 6.72
CA ARG A 586 10.40 26.20 5.82
C ARG A 586 11.03 27.58 6.02
N GLY A 587 10.35 28.47 6.75
CA GLY A 587 10.88 29.77 7.17
C GLY A 587 11.63 29.69 8.50
N ALA A 588 11.76 30.83 9.20
CA ALA A 588 12.36 30.91 10.54
C ALA A 588 11.33 30.77 11.69
N HIS A 589 10.04 30.83 11.38
CA HIS A 589 8.96 30.93 12.38
C HIS A 589 8.31 29.59 12.69
N THR A 590 8.08 29.32 13.98
CA THR A 590 7.31 28.17 14.47
C THR A 590 6.04 27.96 13.65
N SER A 591 5.87 26.73 13.16
CA SER A 591 4.74 26.37 12.30
C SER A 591 3.75 25.47 13.03
N TYR A 592 2.48 25.50 12.62
CA TYR A 592 1.37 24.86 13.31
C TYR A 592 0.56 24.02 12.34
N CYS A 593 0.40 22.73 12.64
CA CYS A 593 -0.44 21.82 11.87
C CYS A 593 -1.64 21.39 12.72
N VAL A 594 -2.86 21.74 12.31
CA VAL A 594 -4.09 21.37 13.01
C VAL A 594 -4.90 20.39 12.17
N LEU A 595 -5.21 19.24 12.74
CA LEU A 595 -5.96 18.15 12.12
C LEU A 595 -7.38 18.14 12.70
N PHE A 596 -8.39 18.44 11.88
CA PHE A 596 -9.78 18.44 12.31
C PHE A 596 -10.43 17.06 12.14
N VAL A 597 -11.06 16.57 13.21
CA VAL A 597 -11.79 15.29 13.24
C VAL A 597 -13.20 15.49 13.79
N ASP A 598 -14.12 14.59 13.41
CA ASP A 598 -15.46 14.54 13.99
C ASP A 598 -15.41 13.99 15.43
N ASP A 599 -16.17 14.60 16.34
CA ASP A 599 -16.11 14.33 17.78
C ASP A 599 -16.58 12.91 18.17
N LYS A 600 -17.25 12.20 17.24
CA LYS A 600 -17.81 10.86 17.45
C LYS A 600 -16.92 9.73 16.92
N ASP A 601 -15.81 10.05 16.27
CA ASP A 601 -14.96 9.09 15.57
C ASP A 601 -13.66 8.83 16.35
N GLU A 602 -13.77 7.99 17.37
CA GLU A 602 -12.66 7.67 18.30
C GLU A 602 -11.54 6.89 17.61
N GLU A 603 -11.87 6.05 16.62
CA GLU A 603 -10.89 5.30 15.84
C GLU A 603 -9.98 6.23 15.04
N ASN A 604 -10.56 7.20 14.31
CA ASN A 604 -9.78 8.20 13.60
C ASN A 604 -9.00 9.11 14.54
N ARG A 605 -9.55 9.45 15.72
CA ARG A 605 -8.83 10.24 16.71
C ARG A 605 -7.55 9.54 17.19
N GLN A 606 -7.64 8.25 17.53
CA GLN A 606 -6.48 7.44 17.94
C GLN A 606 -5.46 7.31 16.80
N ARG A 607 -5.93 7.15 15.57
CA ARG A 607 -5.06 7.09 14.37
C ARG A 607 -4.30 8.40 14.17
N LEU A 608 -4.99 9.54 14.27
CA LEU A 608 -4.40 10.87 14.08
C LEU A 608 -3.49 11.29 15.24
N ALA A 609 -3.65 10.72 16.44
CA ALA A 609 -2.79 11.00 17.59
C ALA A 609 -1.31 10.68 17.31
N ILE A 610 -1.03 9.70 16.47
CA ILE A 610 0.32 9.36 16.00
C ILE A 610 1.03 10.58 15.38
N MET A 611 0.28 11.45 14.67
CA MET A 611 0.82 12.68 14.09
C MET A 611 1.20 13.73 15.14
N GLU A 612 0.61 13.69 16.34
CA GLU A 612 1.02 14.52 17.47
C GLU A 612 2.27 13.96 18.18
N GLU A 613 2.35 12.63 18.29
CA GLU A 613 3.39 11.94 19.07
C GLU A 613 4.74 11.97 18.36
N THR A 614 4.77 11.76 17.05
CA THR A 614 6.01 11.70 16.28
C THR A 614 6.02 12.65 15.09
N SER A 615 7.19 13.23 14.87
CA SER A 615 7.48 13.98 13.66
C SER A 615 8.24 13.16 12.63
N ASP A 616 8.72 11.96 13.00
CA ASP A 616 9.51 11.09 12.14
C ASP A 616 8.61 10.42 11.10
N GLY A 617 8.83 10.78 9.84
CA GLY A 617 8.07 10.22 8.73
C GLY A 617 8.16 8.70 8.63
N PHE A 618 9.30 8.10 8.98
CA PHE A 618 9.49 6.64 8.90
C PHE A 618 8.60 5.90 9.89
N GLN A 619 8.54 6.37 11.13
CA GLN A 619 7.68 5.81 12.17
C GLN A 619 6.21 5.96 11.79
N ILE A 620 5.81 7.12 11.25
CA ILE A 620 4.44 7.36 10.78
C ILE A 620 4.05 6.34 9.71
N ALA A 621 4.95 6.08 8.75
CA ALA A 621 4.68 5.14 7.67
C ALA A 621 4.61 3.68 8.16
N GLU A 622 5.42 3.29 9.14
CA GLU A 622 5.35 1.96 9.76
C GLU A 622 4.05 1.75 10.53
N GLU A 623 3.59 2.76 11.28
CA GLU A 623 2.30 2.69 11.98
C GLU A 623 1.11 2.72 11.02
N ASP A 624 1.17 3.50 9.93
CA ASP A 624 0.15 3.51 8.87
C ASP A 624 0.04 2.12 8.22
N LEU A 625 1.18 1.49 7.90
CA LEU A 625 1.24 0.14 7.35
C LEU A 625 0.66 -0.91 8.31
N ARG A 626 1.04 -0.85 9.59
CA ARG A 626 0.57 -1.80 10.60
C ARG A 626 -0.95 -1.76 10.76
N ARG A 627 -1.55 -0.57 10.67
CA ARG A 627 -3.00 -0.37 10.88
C ARG A 627 -3.84 -0.63 9.63
N ARG A 628 -3.40 -0.15 8.46
CA ARG A 628 -4.13 -0.35 7.20
C ARG A 628 -3.99 -1.77 6.66
N GLY A 629 -2.90 -2.45 7.03
CA GLY A 629 -2.43 -3.60 6.29
C GLY A 629 -1.87 -3.17 4.93
N PRO A 630 -0.98 -3.96 4.32
CA PRO A 630 -0.33 -3.60 3.05
C PRO A 630 -1.17 -3.84 1.81
N GLY A 631 -2.43 -4.30 1.95
CA GLY A 631 -3.35 -4.52 0.83
C GLY A 631 -3.56 -3.26 -0.02
N ASP A 632 -3.62 -2.08 0.60
CA ASP A 632 -3.74 -0.78 -0.09
C ASP A 632 -2.43 -0.28 -0.69
N VAL A 633 -1.26 -0.67 -0.15
CA VAL A 633 0.04 -0.24 -0.69
C VAL A 633 0.40 -1.02 -1.96
N LEU A 634 -0.20 -2.20 -2.13
CA LEU A 634 0.07 -3.12 -3.24
C LEU A 634 -1.08 -3.27 -4.25
N GLY A 635 -2.31 -2.86 -3.94
CA GLY A 635 -3.48 -2.92 -4.85
C GLY A 635 -4.00 -1.52 -5.19
N ASN A 636 -4.64 -1.23 -6.32
CA ASN A 636 -5.00 -1.96 -7.53
C ASN A 636 -4.40 -1.19 -8.74
N ALA A 637 -4.02 -1.91 -9.80
CA ALA A 637 -3.77 -1.36 -11.15
C ALA A 637 -2.41 -0.72 -11.51
N GLN A 638 -1.32 -0.86 -10.74
CA GLN A 638 -0.02 -0.27 -11.14
C GLN A 638 1.09 -1.26 -11.57
N SER A 639 0.86 -2.56 -11.48
CA SER A 639 1.67 -3.55 -12.19
C SER A 639 0.82 -4.80 -12.42
N GLY A 640 1.04 -5.55 -13.51
CA GLY A 640 0.34 -6.81 -13.79
C GLY A 640 0.67 -7.94 -12.81
N GLN A 641 0.86 -7.64 -11.53
CA GLN A 641 1.19 -8.56 -10.45
C GLN A 641 -0.06 -8.83 -9.60
N ALA A 642 -0.19 -10.07 -9.14
CA ALA A 642 -1.29 -10.48 -8.28
C ALA A 642 -1.18 -9.82 -6.89
N PRO A 643 -2.30 -9.48 -6.23
CA PRO A 643 -2.28 -8.98 -4.86
C PRO A 643 -1.76 -10.07 -3.91
N LEU A 644 -0.96 -9.67 -2.92
CA LEU A 644 -0.40 -10.59 -1.93
C LEU A 644 -1.50 -11.14 -1.01
N LEU A 645 -1.56 -12.46 -0.88
CA LEU A 645 -2.50 -13.16 0.00
C LEU A 645 -2.14 -12.97 1.47
N PHE A 646 -0.84 -12.95 1.79
CA PHE A 646 -0.34 -12.78 3.16
C PHE A 646 0.27 -11.41 3.37
N GLY A 647 -0.31 -10.40 2.70
CA GLY A 647 0.15 -9.03 2.77
C GLY A 647 0.43 -8.61 4.21
N GLU A 648 -0.49 -8.81 5.15
CA GLU A 648 -0.37 -8.42 6.57
C GLU A 648 1.00 -8.75 7.22
N LEU A 649 1.67 -9.81 6.76
CA LEU A 649 2.98 -10.23 7.27
C LEU A 649 4.18 -9.48 6.66
N LEU A 650 3.96 -8.52 5.76
CA LEU A 650 5.02 -7.62 5.25
C LEU A 650 5.60 -6.70 6.34
N ALA A 651 4.86 -6.49 7.43
CA ALA A 651 5.39 -5.81 8.61
C ALA A 651 6.48 -6.66 9.31
N ASP A 652 6.49 -7.98 9.10
CA ASP A 652 7.54 -8.86 9.62
C ASP A 652 8.83 -8.75 8.78
N THR A 653 9.71 -7.85 9.22
CA THR A 653 11.04 -7.63 8.64
C THR A 653 11.87 -8.92 8.51
N ARG A 654 11.67 -9.92 9.39
CA ARG A 654 12.48 -11.14 9.42
C ARG A 654 12.11 -12.05 8.25
N LEU A 655 10.81 -12.21 7.97
CA LEU A 655 10.32 -13.00 6.85
C LEU A 655 10.78 -12.41 5.50
N VAL A 656 10.66 -11.10 5.32
CA VAL A 656 11.09 -10.43 4.08
C VAL A 656 12.61 -10.57 3.85
N ARG A 657 13.42 -10.45 4.91
CA ARG A 657 14.88 -10.65 4.82
C ARG A 657 15.24 -12.10 4.48
N LEU A 658 14.58 -13.06 5.10
CA LEU A 658 14.79 -14.48 4.82
C LEU A 658 14.40 -14.81 3.37
N ALA A 659 13.26 -14.32 2.90
CA ALA A 659 12.82 -14.47 1.50
C ALA A 659 13.88 -13.98 0.51
N ARG A 660 14.47 -12.80 0.78
CA ARG A 660 15.53 -12.23 -0.07
C ARG A 660 16.80 -13.09 -0.06
N GLN A 661 17.26 -13.54 1.10
CA GLN A 661 18.44 -14.41 1.21
C GLN A 661 18.25 -15.72 0.44
N LEU A 662 17.08 -16.34 0.56
CA LEU A 662 16.74 -17.57 -0.17
C LEU A 662 16.69 -17.32 -1.69
N ALA A 663 16.14 -16.19 -2.12
CA ALA A 663 16.07 -15.81 -3.53
C ALA A 663 17.45 -15.56 -4.14
N GLU A 664 18.32 -14.81 -3.45
CA GLU A 664 19.70 -14.54 -3.88
C GLU A 664 20.49 -15.85 -3.99
N ARG A 665 20.42 -16.72 -2.96
CA ARG A 665 21.05 -18.04 -2.98
C ARG A 665 20.55 -18.93 -4.12
N THR A 666 19.25 -18.93 -4.37
CA THR A 666 18.67 -19.71 -5.48
C THR A 666 19.23 -19.26 -6.82
N LEU A 667 19.40 -17.96 -7.03
CA LEU A 667 20.00 -17.45 -8.27
C LEU A 667 21.50 -17.70 -8.33
N ASP A 668 22.23 -17.76 -7.21
CA ASP A 668 23.64 -18.16 -7.20
C ASP A 668 23.82 -19.62 -7.65
N GLU A 669 22.94 -20.50 -7.18
CA GLU A 669 22.98 -21.95 -7.50
C GLU A 669 22.37 -22.26 -8.88
N ASP A 670 21.27 -21.60 -9.26
CA ASP A 670 20.55 -21.80 -10.52
C ASP A 670 20.18 -20.45 -11.18
N PRO A 671 21.14 -19.75 -11.82
CA PRO A 671 20.90 -18.43 -12.43
C PRO A 671 19.80 -18.42 -13.50
N GLN A 672 19.56 -19.56 -14.15
CA GLN A 672 18.57 -19.72 -15.22
C GLN A 672 17.22 -20.24 -14.72
N LEU A 673 17.09 -20.52 -13.41
CA LEU A 673 15.90 -21.09 -12.78
C LEU A 673 15.43 -22.38 -13.48
N ARG A 674 16.35 -23.27 -13.83
CA ARG A 674 16.13 -24.54 -14.56
C ARG A 674 15.17 -25.50 -13.86
N ARG A 675 15.00 -25.42 -12.54
CA ARG A 675 13.99 -26.19 -11.80
C ARG A 675 12.57 -25.99 -12.38
N PRO A 676 11.78 -27.07 -12.61
CA PRO A 676 10.42 -26.96 -13.14
C PRO A 676 9.49 -26.08 -12.30
N ALA A 677 9.51 -26.23 -10.97
CA ALA A 677 8.70 -25.39 -10.08
C ALA A 677 9.05 -23.89 -10.15
N LEU A 678 10.27 -23.55 -10.57
CA LEU A 678 10.71 -22.16 -10.72
C LEU A 678 10.51 -21.61 -12.14
N ALA A 679 10.02 -22.42 -13.08
CA ALA A 679 9.86 -22.02 -14.48
C ALA A 679 8.91 -20.81 -14.65
N ALA A 680 7.90 -20.67 -13.77
CA ALA A 680 6.98 -19.54 -13.76
C ALA A 680 7.65 -18.19 -13.47
N PHE A 681 8.86 -18.18 -12.90
CA PHE A 681 9.63 -16.98 -12.61
C PHE A 681 10.62 -16.62 -13.75
N ARG A 682 10.59 -17.35 -14.88
CA ARG A 682 11.47 -17.09 -16.03
C ARG A 682 11.02 -15.97 -16.96
N GLY A 683 9.72 -15.70 -17.04
CA GLY A 683 9.15 -14.68 -17.95
C GLY A 683 8.99 -13.31 -17.27
N GLU A 684 9.11 -12.23 -18.06
CA GLU A 684 8.86 -10.86 -17.57
C GLU A 684 7.36 -10.55 -17.37
N GLU A 685 6.43 -11.34 -17.93
CA GLU A 685 4.99 -10.96 -18.04
C GLU A 685 3.94 -12.04 -17.69
N VAL A 686 4.30 -13.27 -17.32
CA VAL A 686 3.38 -14.42 -17.52
C VAL A 686 2.35 -14.69 -16.40
N MET A 687 2.23 -13.85 -15.35
CA MET A 687 1.28 -14.15 -14.26
C MET A 687 0.10 -13.19 -14.11
N ALA A 688 -0.01 -12.15 -14.93
CA ALA A 688 -1.22 -11.34 -14.96
C ALA A 688 -2.44 -12.21 -15.36
N GLU A 689 -2.33 -13.01 -16.42
CA GLU A 689 -3.46 -13.80 -16.92
C GLU A 689 -3.79 -15.02 -16.06
N LYS A 690 -2.80 -15.72 -15.49
CA LYS A 690 -3.05 -16.91 -14.67
C LYS A 690 -3.51 -16.60 -13.25
N ALA A 691 -3.03 -15.51 -12.65
CA ALA A 691 -3.53 -15.07 -11.35
C ALA A 691 -4.92 -14.43 -11.47
N GLN A 692 -5.21 -13.74 -12.58
CA GLN A 692 -6.54 -13.23 -12.90
C GLN A 692 -7.51 -14.38 -13.21
N ALA A 693 -7.04 -15.51 -13.77
CA ALA A 693 -7.84 -16.73 -13.94
C ALA A 693 -8.01 -17.57 -12.65
N MET A 694 -7.10 -17.45 -11.68
CA MET A 694 -7.25 -18.06 -10.34
C MET A 694 -8.06 -17.18 -9.37
N MET A 695 -8.13 -15.87 -9.64
CA MET A 695 -8.94 -14.90 -8.90
C MET A 695 -10.22 -14.49 -9.63
N GLN A 696 -10.54 -15.02 -10.82
CA GLN A 696 -11.86 -15.01 -11.45
C GLN A 696 -12.51 -16.37 -11.25
#